data_AF-A0A167GHT4-F1
#
_entry.id   AF-A0A167GHT4-F1
#
_cell.length_a   1.000
_cell.length_b   1.000
_cell.length_c   1.000
_cell.angle_alpha   90.00
_cell.angle_beta   90.00
_cell.angle_gamma   90.00
#
_symmetry.space_group_name_H-M   'P 1'
#
loop_
_entity.id
_entity.type
_entity.pdbx_description
1 polymer ?
#
loop_
_entity_poly.entity_id
_entity_poly.type
_entity_poly.pdbx_seq_one_letter_code
_entity_poly.pdbx_strand_id
1 'polypeptide(L)'
;MNMYKPFQGLCLGLALLSLSGCLDNDDDDPVTNPTPVDQSTKVTVTPSLGLIKNADVQLLTLANKQAVEGATGSTGEDGTATITVPSGTTGPFIVEVKPTSESEYFDESKGQFLPLPSTTTLRAVMASLQEQVGVTTLTEIAANSIISANVVDADSVNAVNEQIKNALAPALDNILQAPQLVSENVAGSINNDQAGIYATTLAGLAKLGATQDNPAIAILNSLKADFLDNVLDGKVGDQVFENPVYNADTFVSDLSSQISAYASSFGVEALSADVNGIFSLDSIKKTLEGLEEILKDLNLDDISFDFIPGGLIPGGDDDDDNDDQGNDDTVPTLTITGTSTTAGVSVNLPEIKLENVPAPNPEDLDAIEKQIKTQIESQGITVSDFSFKLVSTDESKLVVSVQYTISTQGVTSTSDLTYTWTPGYSGGDDSDDSSDMLPDALKGKSFTLTFAMSASGASYNDGQVVQFTFSSSGALFIDPNPDANDGSEIQINEFEKVGAEYIYKDEQNGFKYAVSVLNEKFHEVNLSTLESVFLGQFTEKSTDGQIENLELITGFANTYSVTGTGHSRGTVVIESNGTIDFDTSVSYDSSMIVAIFDRRRGTDGTVLDEPRIQVNYGADDDGPVIMLFLNENLDSIKMIRYRHINEDMQVDVTVGTPTGGSGG
;
A
#
# COMPACT_ATOMS: atom_id res chain seq x y z
N MET A 1 -5.77 15.65 35.71
CA MET A 1 -5.90 14.25 36.14
C MET A 1 -5.40 13.48 34.94
N ASN A 2 -4.14 13.05 35.02
CA ASN A 2 -3.35 12.48 33.93
C ASN A 2 -3.51 10.95 33.94
N MET A 3 -3.25 10.30 32.80
CA MET A 3 -3.61 8.91 32.39
C MET A 3 -5.01 8.89 31.75
N TYR A 4 -5.21 8.63 30.46
CA TYR A 4 -4.87 7.40 29.73
C TYR A 4 -4.43 7.63 28.26
N LYS A 5 -3.15 7.97 28.03
CA LYS A 5 -2.50 7.93 26.70
C LYS A 5 -2.26 6.53 26.08
N PRO A 6 -2.11 5.42 26.84
CA PRO A 6 -1.77 4.11 26.27
C PRO A 6 -2.85 3.53 25.35
N PHE A 7 -4.11 3.75 25.72
CA PHE A 7 -5.27 3.17 25.02
C PHE A 7 -5.63 3.94 23.74
N GLN A 8 -5.32 5.25 23.71
CA GLN A 8 -5.42 6.07 22.50
C GLN A 8 -4.52 5.53 21.38
N GLY A 9 -3.31 5.07 21.68
CA GLY A 9 -2.42 4.46 20.68
C GLY A 9 -2.88 3.08 20.20
N LEU A 10 -3.52 2.30 21.07
CA LEU A 10 -4.09 0.98 20.74
C LEU A 10 -5.33 1.10 19.84
N CYS A 11 -6.18 2.10 20.07
CA CYS A 11 -7.36 2.39 19.25
C CYS A 11 -7.03 3.22 17.99
N LEU A 12 -5.91 3.95 17.94
CA LEU A 12 -5.49 4.76 16.78
C LEU A 12 -5.40 3.91 15.52
N GLY A 13 -4.77 2.75 15.58
CA GLY A 13 -4.70 1.82 14.44
C GLY A 13 -6.02 1.15 14.08
N LEU A 14 -7.00 1.12 14.99
CA LEU A 14 -8.35 0.56 14.72
C LEU A 14 -9.31 1.57 14.08
N ALA A 15 -9.11 2.86 14.35
CA ALA A 15 -9.86 3.96 13.73
C ALA A 15 -9.31 4.35 12.34
N LEU A 16 -8.17 3.79 11.94
CA LEU A 16 -7.34 4.30 10.86
C LEU A 16 -7.95 4.20 9.46
N LEU A 17 -8.90 3.31 9.20
CA LEU A 17 -9.38 3.07 7.83
C LEU A 17 -10.90 2.75 7.71
N SER A 18 -11.75 3.40 8.52
CA SER A 18 -13.21 3.28 8.38
C SER A 18 -13.89 4.35 7.51
N LEU A 19 -13.14 5.22 6.81
CA LEU A 19 -13.74 6.14 5.83
C LEU A 19 -13.61 5.62 4.40
N SER A 20 -14.44 4.64 4.06
CA SER A 20 -14.99 4.47 2.72
C SER A 20 -16.13 3.45 2.81
N GLY A 21 -17.38 3.92 2.68
CA GLY A 21 -18.51 3.03 2.52
C GLY A 21 -19.84 3.56 3.03
N CYS A 22 -20.38 4.56 2.35
CA CYS A 22 -21.83 4.80 2.35
C CYS A 22 -22.29 4.81 0.88
N LEU A 23 -22.79 3.68 0.38
CA LEU A 23 -23.67 3.66 -0.79
C LEU A 23 -24.85 2.71 -0.53
N ASP A 24 -26.02 3.34 -0.47
CA ASP A 24 -27.37 2.83 -0.69
C ASP A 24 -27.71 3.29 -2.14
N ASN A 25 -28.39 2.61 -3.07
CA ASN A 25 -29.22 1.42 -3.04
C ASN A 25 -29.49 0.89 -4.49
N ASP A 26 -29.86 -0.39 -4.59
CA ASP A 26 -30.68 -1.17 -5.58
C ASP A 26 -31.02 -0.67 -7.01
N ASP A 27 -30.86 -1.54 -8.02
CA ASP A 27 -31.99 -2.24 -8.69
C ASP A 27 -31.53 -3.36 -9.66
N ASP A 28 -32.13 -4.55 -9.53
CA ASP A 28 -32.06 -5.71 -10.43
C ASP A 28 -33.10 -5.61 -11.56
N ASP A 29 -32.73 -5.82 -12.84
CA ASP A 29 -33.36 -6.86 -13.70
C ASP A 29 -32.69 -6.97 -15.11
N PRO A 30 -32.70 -8.16 -15.75
CA PRO A 30 -31.90 -8.44 -16.95
C PRO A 30 -32.71 -8.41 -18.26
N VAL A 31 -32.30 -7.65 -19.29
CA VAL A 31 -32.87 -7.81 -20.65
C VAL A 31 -31.88 -7.54 -21.81
N THR A 32 -31.51 -8.65 -22.46
CA THR A 32 -31.20 -8.91 -23.89
C THR A 32 -30.55 -7.85 -24.80
N ASN A 33 -29.36 -8.21 -25.31
CA ASN A 33 -28.62 -7.58 -26.42
C ASN A 33 -29.45 -7.34 -27.71
N PRO A 34 -29.41 -6.11 -28.25
CA PRO A 34 -29.40 -5.89 -29.69
C PRO A 34 -28.04 -5.35 -30.18
N THR A 35 -27.70 -5.76 -31.39
CA THR A 35 -26.47 -5.48 -32.18
C THR A 35 -26.02 -4.00 -32.16
N PRO A 36 -24.70 -3.69 -32.05
CA PRO A 36 -24.23 -2.30 -31.95
C PRO A 36 -24.37 -1.52 -33.26
N VAL A 37 -25.01 -0.37 -33.19
CA VAL A 37 -24.90 0.69 -34.21
C VAL A 37 -23.89 1.69 -33.68
N ASP A 38 -22.93 2.05 -34.51
CA ASP A 38 -21.85 3.01 -34.22
C ASP A 38 -22.44 4.40 -33.92
N GLN A 39 -22.70 4.70 -32.63
CA GLN A 39 -23.28 5.98 -32.19
C GLN A 39 -22.23 6.79 -31.44
N SER A 40 -21.99 8.02 -31.90
CA SER A 40 -21.25 9.04 -31.17
C SER A 40 -22.03 9.51 -29.94
N THR A 41 -21.36 9.71 -28.82
CA THR A 41 -21.97 10.22 -27.57
C THR A 41 -21.92 11.74 -27.55
N LYS A 42 -23.01 12.41 -27.16
CA LYS A 42 -23.01 13.85 -26.91
C LYS A 42 -22.86 14.11 -25.42
N VAL A 43 -21.96 15.03 -25.06
CA VAL A 43 -21.78 15.46 -23.67
C VAL A 43 -22.06 16.96 -23.60
N THR A 44 -22.92 17.36 -22.67
CA THR A 44 -23.21 18.76 -22.38
C THR A 44 -22.34 19.23 -21.23
N VAL A 45 -21.48 20.20 -21.50
CA VAL A 45 -20.56 20.77 -20.53
C VAL A 45 -21.15 22.09 -20.01
N THR A 46 -21.24 22.22 -18.68
CA THR A 46 -21.73 23.41 -17.99
C THR A 46 -20.63 23.98 -17.09
N PRO A 47 -19.77 24.88 -17.60
CA PRO A 47 -18.79 25.55 -16.77
C PRO A 47 -19.44 26.57 -15.84
N SER A 48 -19.00 26.61 -14.58
CA SER A 48 -19.57 27.53 -13.60
C SER A 48 -18.54 28.05 -12.58
N LEU A 49 -18.30 29.36 -12.68
CA LEU A 49 -17.93 30.26 -11.58
C LEU A 49 -19.04 31.33 -11.50
N GLY A 50 -20.28 30.89 -11.65
CA GLY A 50 -21.37 31.61 -12.30
C GLY A 50 -21.37 31.37 -13.81
N LEU A 51 -22.27 32.00 -14.56
CA LEU A 51 -22.36 31.79 -16.01
C LEU A 51 -21.05 32.20 -16.72
N ILE A 52 -20.37 31.25 -17.37
CA ILE A 52 -19.14 31.48 -18.16
C ILE A 52 -19.45 31.56 -19.65
N LYS A 53 -19.22 32.71 -20.27
CA LYS A 53 -19.48 32.93 -21.69
C LYS A 53 -18.24 32.83 -22.56
N ASN A 54 -18.47 32.52 -23.83
CA ASN A 54 -17.51 32.62 -24.92
C ASN A 54 -16.18 31.92 -24.62
N ALA A 55 -16.20 30.83 -23.84
CA ALA A 55 -15.04 30.00 -23.54
C ALA A 55 -15.01 28.78 -24.48
N ASP A 56 -13.82 28.30 -24.79
CA ASP A 56 -13.61 27.08 -25.55
C ASP A 56 -13.63 25.86 -24.61
N VAL A 57 -14.16 24.75 -25.09
CA VAL A 57 -14.26 23.49 -24.36
C VAL A 57 -13.64 22.38 -25.20
N GLN A 58 -12.84 21.52 -24.58
CA GLN A 58 -12.29 20.34 -25.23
C GLN A 58 -12.27 19.13 -24.29
N LEU A 59 -12.36 17.94 -24.88
CA LEU A 59 -12.20 16.67 -24.18
C LEU A 59 -10.78 16.13 -24.36
N LEU A 60 -10.16 15.66 -23.29
CA LEU A 60 -8.88 14.96 -23.31
C LEU A 60 -9.04 13.57 -22.66
N THR A 61 -8.23 12.62 -23.09
CA THR A 61 -8.08 11.33 -22.39
C THR A 61 -7.16 11.49 -21.17
N LEU A 62 -7.56 10.96 -20.00
CA LEU A 62 -6.79 11.12 -18.76
C LEU A 62 -5.40 10.49 -18.86
N ALA A 63 -5.31 9.27 -19.40
CA ALA A 63 -4.09 8.46 -19.43
C ALA A 63 -2.88 9.12 -20.12
N ASN A 64 -3.11 9.93 -21.15
CA ASN A 64 -2.04 10.55 -21.94
C ASN A 64 -2.20 12.07 -22.12
N LYS A 65 -3.27 12.64 -21.54
CA LYS A 65 -3.60 14.08 -21.59
C LYS A 65 -3.67 14.61 -23.04
N GLN A 66 -4.09 13.77 -23.98
CA GLN A 66 -4.25 14.13 -25.39
C GLN A 66 -5.69 14.54 -25.69
N ALA A 67 -5.86 15.56 -26.54
CA ALA A 67 -7.16 15.98 -27.01
C ALA A 67 -7.82 14.89 -27.86
N VAL A 68 -9.10 14.62 -27.61
CA VAL A 68 -9.91 13.74 -28.43
C VAL A 68 -10.31 14.49 -29.69
N GLU A 69 -9.94 13.96 -30.86
CA GLU A 69 -10.14 14.63 -32.15
C GLU A 69 -11.63 14.96 -32.39
N GLY A 70 -11.92 16.23 -32.68
CA GLY A 70 -13.28 16.71 -32.95
C GLY A 70 -14.17 16.89 -31.72
N ALA A 71 -13.74 16.48 -30.53
CA ALA A 71 -14.50 16.63 -29.28
C ALA A 71 -14.29 18.02 -28.66
N THR A 72 -14.68 19.06 -29.39
CA THR A 72 -14.56 20.47 -28.99
C THR A 72 -15.91 21.19 -29.03
N GLY A 73 -16.08 22.22 -28.23
CA GLY A 73 -17.28 23.05 -28.17
C GLY A 73 -16.97 24.47 -27.68
N SER A 74 -17.99 25.32 -27.64
CA SER A 74 -17.90 26.68 -27.08
C SER A 74 -19.13 26.97 -26.23
N THR A 75 -18.95 27.70 -25.13
CA THR A 75 -20.05 28.02 -24.22
C THR A 75 -21.01 29.08 -24.77
N GLY A 76 -20.57 29.86 -25.77
CA GLY A 76 -21.34 30.97 -26.33
C GLY A 76 -21.86 31.93 -25.26
N GLU A 77 -22.99 32.59 -25.54
CA GLU A 77 -23.64 33.49 -24.57
C GLU A 77 -24.46 32.75 -23.50
N ASP A 78 -24.86 31.50 -23.78
CA ASP A 78 -25.76 30.71 -22.93
C ASP A 78 -25.02 29.95 -21.82
N GLY A 79 -23.68 29.94 -21.84
CA GLY A 79 -22.86 29.36 -20.78
C GLY A 79 -22.73 27.83 -20.80
N THR A 80 -23.18 27.17 -21.88
CA THR A 80 -23.09 25.71 -22.01
C THR A 80 -22.49 25.33 -23.36
N ALA A 81 -21.71 24.25 -23.40
CA ALA A 81 -21.11 23.73 -24.62
C ALA A 81 -21.55 22.28 -24.85
N THR A 82 -21.86 21.92 -26.09
CA THR A 82 -22.06 20.51 -26.46
C THR A 82 -20.84 20.01 -27.22
N ILE A 83 -20.23 18.93 -26.72
CA ILE A 83 -19.16 18.21 -27.43
C ILE A 83 -19.72 16.91 -28.00
N THR A 84 -19.25 16.52 -29.18
CA THR A 84 -19.58 15.22 -29.79
C THR A 84 -18.36 14.32 -29.69
N VAL A 85 -18.50 13.21 -28.98
CA VAL A 85 -17.43 12.25 -28.73
C VAL A 85 -17.51 11.12 -29.77
N PRO A 86 -16.42 10.85 -30.52
CA PRO A 86 -16.37 9.76 -31.48
C PRO A 86 -16.69 8.41 -30.82
N SER A 87 -17.37 7.53 -31.55
CA SER A 87 -17.66 6.17 -31.07
C SER A 87 -16.36 5.39 -30.84
N GLY A 88 -16.38 4.48 -29.85
CA GLY A 88 -15.21 3.70 -29.47
C GLY A 88 -14.17 4.45 -28.62
N THR A 89 -14.40 5.72 -28.28
CA THR A 89 -13.57 6.45 -27.32
C THR A 89 -13.80 5.90 -25.92
N THR A 90 -12.74 5.41 -25.25
CA THR A 90 -12.79 4.81 -23.91
C THR A 90 -11.80 5.44 -22.94
N GLY A 91 -12.04 5.22 -21.65
CA GLY A 91 -11.19 5.65 -20.55
C GLY A 91 -11.83 6.71 -19.67
N PRO A 92 -11.16 7.13 -18.58
CA PRO A 92 -11.50 8.37 -17.91
C PRO A 92 -11.12 9.57 -18.78
N PHE A 93 -11.87 10.64 -18.62
CA PHE A 93 -11.77 11.83 -19.46
C PHE A 93 -11.57 13.09 -18.64
N ILE A 94 -10.81 14.03 -19.19
CA ILE A 94 -10.71 15.40 -18.68
C ILE A 94 -11.54 16.28 -19.61
N VAL A 95 -12.55 16.95 -19.07
CA VAL A 95 -13.18 18.09 -19.74
C VAL A 95 -12.43 19.34 -19.34
N GLU A 96 -11.94 20.10 -20.32
CA GLU A 96 -11.14 21.29 -20.09
C GLU A 96 -11.81 22.52 -20.71
N VAL A 97 -11.94 23.58 -19.92
CA VAL A 97 -12.51 24.87 -20.30
C VAL A 97 -11.38 25.90 -20.38
N LYS A 98 -11.25 26.54 -21.54
CA LYS A 98 -10.20 27.50 -21.87
C LYS A 98 -10.80 28.87 -22.21
N PRO A 99 -10.40 29.94 -21.52
CA PRO A 99 -10.85 31.29 -21.83
C PRO A 99 -10.29 31.76 -23.18
N THR A 100 -11.10 32.54 -23.88
CA THR A 100 -10.73 33.34 -25.06
C THR A 100 -10.57 34.81 -24.66
N SER A 101 -10.26 35.70 -25.60
CA SER A 101 -10.19 37.15 -25.32
C SER A 101 -11.54 37.76 -24.97
N GLU A 102 -12.64 37.10 -25.35
CA GLU A 102 -14.02 37.57 -25.15
C GLU A 102 -14.72 36.83 -24.00
N SER A 103 -14.00 35.95 -23.28
CA SER A 103 -14.60 35.20 -22.18
C SER A 103 -14.87 36.10 -20.98
N GLU A 104 -16.08 35.97 -20.43
CA GLU A 104 -16.51 36.60 -19.18
C GLU A 104 -17.17 35.56 -18.28
N TYR A 105 -17.14 35.79 -16.98
CA TYR A 105 -17.82 34.95 -15.99
C TYR A 105 -18.63 35.83 -15.04
N PHE A 106 -19.79 35.35 -14.61
CA PHE A 106 -20.62 36.06 -13.63
C PHE A 106 -20.10 35.83 -12.21
N ASP A 107 -19.37 36.78 -11.62
CA ASP A 107 -18.87 36.65 -10.26
C ASP A 107 -20.00 36.90 -9.25
N GLU A 108 -20.49 35.84 -8.58
CA GLU A 108 -21.63 35.92 -7.65
C GLU A 108 -21.31 36.76 -6.40
N SER A 109 -20.03 36.93 -6.09
CA SER A 109 -19.58 37.80 -5.01
C SER A 109 -19.80 39.27 -5.35
N LYS A 110 -19.49 39.68 -6.58
CA LYS A 110 -19.73 41.04 -7.08
C LYS A 110 -21.12 41.26 -7.67
N GLY A 111 -21.80 40.19 -8.09
CA GLY A 111 -23.11 40.24 -8.77
C GLY A 111 -23.05 40.85 -10.17
N GLN A 112 -21.94 40.68 -10.89
CA GLN A 112 -21.73 41.23 -12.24
C GLN A 112 -20.78 40.35 -13.06
N PHE A 113 -20.82 40.48 -14.38
CA PHE A 113 -19.84 39.86 -15.27
C PHE A 113 -18.46 40.52 -15.14
N LEU A 114 -17.43 39.70 -15.01
CA LEU A 114 -16.02 40.07 -15.00
C LEU A 114 -15.30 39.35 -16.15
N PRO A 115 -14.23 39.94 -16.73
CA PRO A 115 -13.40 39.25 -17.70
C PRO A 115 -12.80 37.97 -17.10
N LEU A 116 -12.88 36.85 -17.83
CA LEU A 116 -12.23 35.61 -17.43
C LEU A 116 -10.75 35.66 -17.85
N PRO A 117 -9.78 35.68 -16.92
CA PRO A 117 -8.36 35.79 -17.25
C PRO A 117 -7.91 34.62 -18.13
N SER A 118 -7.11 34.90 -19.17
CA SER A 118 -6.62 33.89 -20.12
C SER A 118 -5.75 32.79 -19.48
N THR A 119 -5.31 32.98 -18.23
CA THR A 119 -4.54 32.00 -17.45
C THR A 119 -5.42 31.05 -16.64
N THR A 120 -6.73 31.29 -16.55
CA THR A 120 -7.65 30.48 -15.75
C THR A 120 -8.10 29.27 -16.57
N THR A 121 -7.63 28.08 -16.23
CA THR A 121 -8.17 26.83 -16.80
C THR A 121 -9.03 26.13 -15.76
N LEU A 122 -10.20 25.65 -16.17
CA LEU A 122 -11.07 24.84 -15.33
C LEU A 122 -11.21 23.45 -15.94
N ARG A 123 -11.17 22.43 -15.09
CA ARG A 123 -11.26 21.03 -15.50
C ARG A 123 -12.29 20.28 -14.67
N ALA A 124 -12.79 19.20 -15.26
CA ALA A 124 -13.49 18.14 -14.55
C ALA A 124 -12.98 16.80 -15.06
N VAL A 125 -12.81 15.82 -14.17
CA VAL A 125 -12.40 14.47 -14.56
C VAL A 125 -13.55 13.50 -14.34
N MET A 126 -13.98 12.87 -15.42
CA MET A 126 -15.05 11.87 -15.40
C MET A 126 -14.44 10.48 -15.50
N ALA A 127 -14.86 9.56 -14.64
CA ALA A 127 -14.43 8.15 -14.69
C ALA A 127 -14.92 7.44 -15.97
N SER A 128 -16.05 7.89 -16.51
CA SER A 128 -16.67 7.42 -17.75
C SER A 128 -17.42 8.58 -18.43
N LEU A 129 -17.83 8.42 -19.70
CA LEU A 129 -18.64 9.45 -20.36
C LEU A 129 -20.01 9.60 -19.69
N GLN A 130 -20.42 10.85 -19.49
CA GLN A 130 -21.73 11.22 -18.95
C GLN A 130 -22.46 12.11 -19.95
N GLU A 131 -23.80 12.14 -19.92
CA GLU A 131 -24.58 13.02 -20.80
C GLU A 131 -24.38 14.51 -20.49
N GLN A 132 -24.05 14.81 -19.23
CA GLN A 132 -23.80 16.14 -18.73
C GLN A 132 -22.63 16.13 -17.74
N VAL A 133 -21.87 17.23 -17.71
CA VAL A 133 -20.79 17.44 -16.75
C VAL A 133 -20.68 18.93 -16.37
N GLY A 134 -20.68 19.20 -15.06
CA GLY A 134 -20.34 20.49 -14.49
C GLY A 134 -18.82 20.69 -14.45
N VAL A 135 -18.34 21.86 -14.84
CA VAL A 135 -16.92 22.23 -14.71
C VAL A 135 -16.83 23.45 -13.78
N THR A 136 -16.50 23.21 -12.52
CA THR A 136 -16.66 24.18 -11.41
C THR A 136 -15.37 24.30 -10.59
N THR A 137 -15.39 25.14 -9.54
CA THR A 137 -14.32 25.17 -8.55
C THR A 137 -14.04 23.80 -7.94
N LEU A 138 -15.08 23.03 -7.60
CA LEU A 138 -14.92 21.73 -6.94
C LEU A 138 -14.30 20.69 -7.89
N THR A 139 -14.76 20.65 -9.15
CA THR A 139 -14.22 19.70 -10.12
C THR A 139 -12.79 20.07 -10.55
N GLU A 140 -12.43 21.36 -10.55
CA GLU A 140 -11.07 21.79 -10.83
C GLU A 140 -10.11 21.44 -9.68
N ILE A 141 -10.55 21.53 -8.43
CA ILE A 141 -9.79 21.03 -7.27
C ILE A 141 -9.59 19.52 -7.42
N ALA A 142 -10.65 18.75 -7.65
CA ALA A 142 -10.56 17.31 -7.86
C ALA A 142 -9.65 16.95 -9.04
N ALA A 143 -9.78 17.65 -10.17
CA ALA A 143 -8.92 17.46 -11.34
C ALA A 143 -7.46 17.76 -11.02
N ASN A 144 -7.18 18.78 -10.23
CA ASN A 144 -5.81 19.12 -9.82
C ASN A 144 -5.20 18.00 -8.96
N SER A 145 -5.96 17.44 -8.02
CA SER A 145 -5.51 16.30 -7.20
C SER A 145 -5.28 15.05 -8.05
N ILE A 146 -6.24 14.67 -8.91
CA ILE A 146 -6.14 13.50 -9.82
C ILE A 146 -4.91 13.62 -10.73
N ILE A 147 -4.70 14.78 -11.35
CA ILE A 147 -3.61 15.00 -12.30
C ILE A 147 -2.25 15.02 -11.59
N SER A 148 -2.18 15.59 -10.38
CA SER A 148 -0.94 15.68 -9.60
C SER A 148 -0.53 14.33 -9.01
N ALA A 149 -1.50 13.52 -8.60
CA ALA A 149 -1.29 12.14 -8.14
C ALA A 149 -1.07 11.14 -9.29
N ASN A 150 -1.13 11.59 -10.55
CA ASN A 150 -0.98 10.75 -11.75
C ASN A 150 -1.96 9.56 -11.78
N VAL A 151 -3.19 9.78 -11.33
CA VAL A 151 -4.29 8.81 -11.37
C VAL A 151 -4.72 8.56 -12.82
N VAL A 152 -5.00 7.30 -13.16
CA VAL A 152 -5.35 6.89 -14.53
C VAL A 152 -6.57 5.97 -14.64
N ASP A 153 -7.00 5.33 -13.55
CA ASP A 153 -8.13 4.41 -13.49
C ASP A 153 -9.45 5.09 -13.06
N ALA A 154 -10.57 4.48 -13.41
CA ALA A 154 -11.91 5.03 -13.20
C ALA A 154 -12.32 5.07 -11.72
N ASP A 155 -11.91 4.07 -10.94
CA ASP A 155 -12.32 3.93 -9.54
C ASP A 155 -11.65 4.99 -8.66
N SER A 156 -10.35 5.21 -8.86
CA SER A 156 -9.61 6.28 -8.19
C SER A 156 -10.10 7.67 -8.58
N VAL A 157 -10.53 7.87 -9.83
CA VAL A 157 -11.18 9.13 -10.26
C VAL A 157 -12.48 9.37 -9.48
N ASN A 158 -13.32 8.33 -9.34
CA ASN A 158 -14.56 8.44 -8.57
C ASN A 158 -14.27 8.72 -7.09
N ALA A 159 -13.27 8.04 -6.51
CA ALA A 159 -12.88 8.23 -5.11
C ALA A 159 -12.46 9.67 -4.81
N VAL A 160 -11.62 10.28 -5.67
CA VAL A 160 -11.19 11.67 -5.47
C VAL A 160 -12.35 12.65 -5.66
N ASN A 161 -13.21 12.44 -6.66
CA ASN A 161 -14.39 13.29 -6.85
C ASN A 161 -15.32 13.24 -5.62
N GLU A 162 -15.50 12.06 -5.03
CA GLU A 162 -16.31 11.84 -3.83
C GLU A 162 -15.67 12.47 -2.58
N GLN A 163 -14.34 12.38 -2.44
CA GLN A 163 -13.61 13.03 -1.35
C GLN A 163 -13.81 14.56 -1.37
N ILE A 164 -13.65 15.19 -2.53
CA ILE A 164 -13.85 16.64 -2.66
C ILE A 164 -15.31 17.03 -2.43
N LYS A 165 -16.27 16.20 -2.88
CA LYS A 165 -17.69 16.39 -2.57
C LYS A 165 -17.91 16.42 -1.07
N ASN A 166 -17.47 15.40 -0.36
CA ASN A 166 -17.71 15.26 1.07
C ASN A 166 -17.00 16.36 1.88
N ALA A 167 -15.84 16.81 1.42
CA ALA A 167 -15.08 17.88 2.04
C ALA A 167 -15.69 19.28 1.85
N LEU A 168 -16.13 19.62 0.63
CA LEU A 168 -16.46 21.01 0.28
C LEU A 168 -17.92 21.24 -0.08
N ALA A 169 -18.67 20.18 -0.34
CA ALA A 169 -20.07 20.25 -0.73
C ALA A 169 -20.86 18.98 -0.34
N PRO A 170 -20.88 18.58 0.94
CA PRO A 170 -21.50 17.34 1.40
C PRO A 170 -23.02 17.27 1.17
N ALA A 171 -23.66 18.41 0.88
CA ALA A 171 -25.07 18.48 0.50
C ALA A 171 -25.33 18.07 -0.97
N LEU A 172 -24.29 17.88 -1.78
CA LEU A 172 -24.41 17.44 -3.16
C LEU A 172 -24.39 15.93 -3.27
N ASP A 173 -25.12 15.41 -4.26
CA ASP A 173 -25.05 13.99 -4.60
C ASP A 173 -23.76 13.67 -5.37
N ASN A 174 -23.34 14.57 -6.28
CA ASN A 174 -22.17 14.41 -7.13
C ASN A 174 -21.62 15.79 -7.57
N ILE A 175 -20.31 16.03 -7.49
CA ILE A 175 -19.69 17.28 -7.97
C ILE A 175 -19.61 17.40 -9.49
N LEU A 176 -19.76 16.30 -10.24
CA LEU A 176 -19.80 16.32 -11.72
C LEU A 176 -21.17 16.73 -12.27
N GLN A 177 -22.22 16.82 -11.45
CA GLN A 177 -23.53 17.28 -11.93
C GLN A 177 -23.47 18.76 -12.37
N ALA A 178 -24.32 19.19 -13.31
CA ALA A 178 -24.33 20.60 -13.69
C ALA A 178 -24.96 21.46 -12.59
N PRO A 179 -24.29 22.55 -12.15
CA PRO A 179 -24.92 23.54 -11.30
C PRO A 179 -25.95 24.35 -12.09
N GLN A 180 -26.89 24.96 -11.37
CA GLN A 180 -27.76 25.97 -11.96
C GLN A 180 -26.92 27.20 -12.35
N LEU A 181 -27.01 27.65 -13.59
CA LEU A 181 -26.28 28.83 -14.04
C LEU A 181 -26.89 30.10 -13.46
N VAL A 182 -26.06 30.90 -12.79
CA VAL A 182 -26.44 32.20 -12.25
C VAL A 182 -25.85 33.31 -13.13
N SER A 183 -26.70 34.25 -13.53
CA SER A 183 -26.32 35.42 -14.34
C SER A 183 -26.85 36.74 -13.79
N GLU A 184 -27.64 36.68 -12.72
CA GLU A 184 -28.18 37.83 -11.99
C GLU A 184 -28.65 37.41 -10.60
N ASN A 185 -28.72 38.38 -9.67
CA ASN A 185 -29.21 38.17 -8.31
C ASN A 185 -30.68 38.55 -8.21
N VAL A 186 -31.57 37.64 -8.63
CA VAL A 186 -33.02 37.85 -8.63
C VAL A 186 -33.69 36.94 -7.60
N ALA A 187 -34.53 37.52 -6.73
CA ALA A 187 -35.27 36.72 -5.74
C ALA A 187 -36.14 35.66 -6.43
N GLY A 188 -36.03 34.41 -5.96
CA GLY A 188 -36.73 33.23 -6.47
C GLY A 188 -36.12 32.61 -7.73
N SER A 189 -34.97 33.10 -8.22
CA SER A 189 -34.37 32.57 -9.45
C SER A 189 -33.52 31.32 -9.25
N ILE A 190 -33.16 30.97 -8.01
CA ILE A 190 -32.47 29.71 -7.67
C ILE A 190 -33.48 28.68 -7.19
N ASN A 191 -33.38 27.46 -7.72
CA ASN A 191 -34.24 26.34 -7.32
C ASN A 191 -33.78 25.73 -5.99
N ASN A 192 -34.71 25.13 -5.23
CA ASN A 192 -34.35 24.27 -4.10
C ASN A 192 -34.19 22.80 -4.58
N ASP A 193 -33.17 22.56 -5.41
CA ASP A 193 -32.78 21.25 -5.93
C ASP A 193 -31.25 21.09 -5.93
N GLN A 194 -30.74 19.93 -6.31
CA GLN A 194 -29.29 19.64 -6.38
C GLN A 194 -28.50 20.67 -7.19
N ALA A 195 -29.05 21.16 -8.30
CA ALA A 195 -28.40 22.16 -9.15
C ALA A 195 -28.35 23.55 -8.47
N GLY A 196 -29.43 23.94 -7.78
CA GLY A 196 -29.50 25.18 -7.01
C GLY A 196 -28.67 25.17 -5.71
N ILE A 197 -28.60 24.02 -5.03
CA ILE A 197 -27.65 23.79 -3.92
C ILE A 197 -26.23 24.02 -4.43
N TYR A 198 -25.87 23.40 -5.55
CA TYR A 198 -24.54 23.53 -6.11
C TYR A 198 -24.19 24.97 -6.47
N ALA A 199 -25.09 25.67 -7.17
CA ALA A 199 -24.91 27.08 -7.50
C ALA A 199 -24.69 27.96 -6.27
N THR A 200 -25.45 27.70 -5.20
CA THR A 200 -25.36 28.44 -3.93
C THR A 200 -24.06 28.14 -3.19
N THR A 201 -23.60 26.90 -3.18
CA THR A 201 -22.29 26.52 -2.62
C THR A 201 -21.15 27.24 -3.35
N LEU A 202 -21.16 27.25 -4.69
CA LEU A 202 -20.15 27.95 -5.49
C LEU A 202 -20.15 29.46 -5.23
N ALA A 203 -21.33 30.06 -5.12
CA ALA A 203 -21.46 31.48 -4.77
C ALA A 203 -20.98 31.78 -3.34
N GLY A 204 -21.24 30.88 -2.39
CA GLY A 204 -20.73 30.95 -1.02
C GLY A 204 -19.20 30.94 -1.00
N LEU A 205 -18.57 30.06 -1.78
CA LEU A 205 -17.12 30.04 -1.98
C LEU A 205 -16.63 31.38 -2.56
N ALA A 206 -17.24 31.90 -3.61
CA ALA A 206 -16.85 33.20 -4.19
C ALA A 206 -16.97 34.36 -3.18
N LYS A 207 -17.94 34.30 -2.26
CA LYS A 207 -18.11 35.31 -1.20
C LYS A 207 -16.99 35.32 -0.17
N LEU A 208 -16.32 34.19 0.08
CA LEU A 208 -15.12 34.17 0.95
C LEU A 208 -14.02 35.10 0.39
N GLY A 209 -13.92 35.20 -0.94
CA GLY A 209 -12.96 36.07 -1.63
C GLY A 209 -13.42 37.51 -1.85
N ALA A 210 -14.49 37.98 -1.18
CA ALA A 210 -15.14 39.26 -1.51
C ALA A 210 -14.22 40.49 -1.50
N THR A 211 -13.11 40.44 -0.75
CA THR A 211 -12.09 41.50 -0.64
C THR A 211 -11.20 41.59 -1.88
N GLN A 212 -11.19 40.58 -2.74
CA GLN A 212 -10.36 40.50 -3.93
C GLN A 212 -11.03 41.18 -5.14
N ASP A 213 -10.22 41.47 -6.16
CA ASP A 213 -10.70 42.04 -7.43
C ASP A 213 -11.52 41.02 -8.24
N ASN A 214 -11.10 39.75 -8.21
CA ASN A 214 -11.78 38.61 -8.84
C ASN A 214 -12.07 37.54 -7.76
N PRO A 215 -13.12 37.73 -6.92
CA PRO A 215 -13.39 36.87 -5.76
C PRO A 215 -13.45 35.37 -6.05
N ALA A 216 -14.22 34.95 -7.05
CA ALA A 216 -14.38 33.52 -7.36
C ALA A 216 -13.05 32.89 -7.79
N ILE A 217 -12.28 33.60 -8.62
CA ILE A 217 -10.97 33.14 -9.11
C ILE A 217 -9.94 33.11 -7.99
N ALA A 218 -9.95 34.09 -7.09
CA ALA A 218 -9.02 34.14 -5.97
C ALA A 218 -9.23 32.94 -5.05
N ILE A 219 -10.49 32.62 -4.71
CA ILE A 219 -10.82 31.45 -3.89
C ILE A 219 -10.47 30.15 -4.60
N LEU A 220 -10.79 30.02 -5.89
CA LEU A 220 -10.37 28.87 -6.68
C LEU A 220 -8.86 28.64 -6.61
N ASN A 221 -8.06 29.70 -6.80
CA ASN A 221 -6.59 29.57 -6.79
C ASN A 221 -6.06 29.25 -5.40
N SER A 222 -6.62 29.83 -4.34
CA SER A 222 -6.23 29.53 -2.96
C SER A 222 -6.58 28.10 -2.58
N LEU A 223 -7.80 27.64 -2.84
CA LEU A 223 -8.20 26.27 -2.54
C LEU A 223 -7.40 25.26 -3.36
N LYS A 224 -7.15 25.53 -4.65
CA LYS A 224 -6.33 24.65 -5.48
C LYS A 224 -4.90 24.51 -4.95
N ALA A 225 -4.35 25.56 -4.35
CA ALA A 225 -3.03 25.52 -3.73
C ALA A 225 -3.06 24.76 -2.40
N ASP A 226 -4.09 24.96 -1.57
CA ASP A 226 -4.23 24.31 -0.26
C ASP A 226 -4.38 22.80 -0.43
N PHE A 227 -5.26 22.38 -1.34
CA PHE A 227 -5.48 20.96 -1.64
C PHE A 227 -4.33 20.24 -2.37
N LEU A 228 -3.14 20.84 -2.52
CA LEU A 228 -1.99 20.14 -3.12
C LEU A 228 -1.46 19.00 -2.25
N ASP A 229 -1.60 19.10 -0.93
CA ASP A 229 -1.24 18.05 0.03
C ASP A 229 -2.47 17.29 0.56
N ASN A 230 -3.64 17.53 -0.04
CA ASN A 230 -4.94 16.99 0.36
C ASN A 230 -5.43 17.42 1.76
N VAL A 231 -4.87 18.50 2.31
CA VAL A 231 -5.31 19.10 3.56
C VAL A 231 -5.88 20.50 3.27
N LEU A 232 -6.84 20.94 4.10
CA LEU A 232 -7.36 22.31 4.06
C LEU A 232 -6.92 23.03 5.33
N ASP A 233 -5.66 23.47 5.36
CA ASP A 233 -5.06 24.11 6.54
C ASP A 233 -4.47 25.50 6.25
N GLY A 234 -4.69 26.02 5.04
CA GLY A 234 -4.17 27.31 4.59
C GLY A 234 -2.66 27.26 4.31
N LYS A 235 -2.12 26.08 3.96
CA LYS A 235 -0.70 25.86 3.66
C LYS A 235 -0.50 25.18 2.31
N VAL A 236 0.77 25.10 1.91
CA VAL A 236 1.23 24.21 0.85
C VAL A 236 2.40 23.45 1.42
N GLY A 237 2.18 22.20 1.83
CA GLY A 237 3.09 21.50 2.73
C GLY A 237 3.26 22.30 4.02
N ASP A 238 4.50 22.60 4.42
CA ASP A 238 4.74 23.31 5.68
C ASP A 238 4.61 24.85 5.58
N GLN A 239 4.35 25.40 4.39
CA GLN A 239 4.37 26.85 4.15
C GLN A 239 2.98 27.46 4.21
N VAL A 240 2.72 28.32 5.18
CA VAL A 240 1.47 29.08 5.32
C VAL A 240 1.33 30.11 4.20
N PHE A 241 0.11 30.31 3.70
CA PHE A 241 -0.17 31.38 2.74
C PHE A 241 0.15 32.78 3.29
N GLU A 242 0.92 33.56 2.53
CA GLU A 242 1.07 34.99 2.78
C GLU A 242 -0.22 35.72 2.35
N ASN A 243 -1.04 36.14 3.32
CA ASN A 243 -2.36 36.77 3.13
C ASN A 243 -3.42 35.79 2.58
N PRO A 244 -3.88 34.84 3.41
CA PRO A 244 -4.84 33.84 2.96
C PRO A 244 -6.18 34.51 2.62
N VAL A 245 -6.82 34.04 1.53
CA VAL A 245 -8.08 34.60 1.03
C VAL A 245 -9.27 34.16 1.92
N TYR A 246 -9.13 33.04 2.63
CA TYR A 246 -10.04 32.56 3.66
C TYR A 246 -9.25 32.20 4.93
N ASN A 247 -9.93 32.06 6.05
CA ASN A 247 -9.33 31.51 7.26
C ASN A 247 -9.61 30.01 7.34
N ALA A 248 -8.56 29.17 7.33
CA ALA A 248 -8.72 27.71 7.39
C ALA A 248 -9.42 27.25 8.68
N ASP A 249 -9.09 27.85 9.83
CA ASP A 249 -9.67 27.50 11.13
C ASP A 249 -11.19 27.73 11.21
N THR A 250 -11.68 28.72 10.47
CA THR A 250 -13.11 29.10 10.44
C THR A 250 -13.76 28.84 9.09
N PHE A 251 -13.11 28.08 8.19
CA PHE A 251 -13.52 27.93 6.81
C PHE A 251 -14.97 27.47 6.69
N VAL A 252 -15.36 26.41 7.41
CA VAL A 252 -16.71 25.85 7.33
C VAL A 252 -17.75 26.82 7.91
N SER A 253 -17.46 27.46 9.04
CA SER A 253 -18.39 28.44 9.60
C SER A 253 -18.55 29.67 8.70
N ASP A 254 -17.47 30.10 8.06
CA ASP A 254 -17.48 31.23 7.14
C ASP A 254 -18.23 30.86 5.86
N LEU A 255 -17.95 29.68 5.28
CA LEU A 255 -18.62 29.17 4.10
C LEU A 255 -20.12 28.97 4.34
N SER A 256 -20.52 28.30 5.41
CA SER A 256 -21.93 28.12 5.78
C SER A 256 -22.62 29.46 5.99
N SER A 257 -21.95 30.42 6.64
CA SER A 257 -22.47 31.78 6.78
C SER A 257 -22.67 32.47 5.41
N GLN A 258 -21.73 32.32 4.48
CA GLN A 258 -21.86 32.88 3.14
C GLN A 258 -22.95 32.20 2.32
N ILE A 259 -23.09 30.88 2.41
CA ILE A 259 -24.17 30.14 1.74
C ILE A 259 -25.53 30.62 2.27
N SER A 260 -25.71 30.73 3.59
CA SER A 260 -26.94 31.28 4.18
C SER A 260 -27.22 32.71 3.72
N ALA A 261 -26.21 33.57 3.71
CA ALA A 261 -26.36 34.96 3.27
C ALA A 261 -26.75 35.03 1.78
N TYR A 262 -26.15 34.19 0.95
CA TYR A 262 -26.44 34.12 -0.47
C TYR A 262 -27.84 33.56 -0.74
N ALA A 263 -28.22 32.41 -0.16
CA ALA A 263 -29.56 31.83 -0.29
C ALA A 263 -30.66 32.80 0.17
N SER A 264 -30.40 33.55 1.25
CA SER A 264 -31.30 34.61 1.73
C SER A 264 -31.46 35.75 0.72
N SER A 265 -30.40 36.11 -0.01
CA SER A 265 -30.47 37.14 -1.05
C SER A 265 -31.35 36.76 -2.24
N PHE A 266 -31.55 35.46 -2.47
CA PHE A 266 -32.49 34.93 -3.46
C PHE A 266 -33.88 34.62 -2.84
N GLY A 267 -34.09 34.83 -1.54
CA GLY A 267 -35.36 34.54 -0.88
C GLY A 267 -35.71 33.04 -0.81
N VAL A 268 -34.70 32.17 -0.83
CA VAL A 268 -34.86 30.70 -0.79
C VAL A 268 -34.43 30.17 0.59
N GLU A 269 -35.19 30.53 1.64
CA GLU A 269 -34.82 30.20 3.03
C GLU A 269 -34.71 28.69 3.30
N ALA A 270 -35.49 27.86 2.59
CA ALA A 270 -35.44 26.40 2.70
C ALA A 270 -34.06 25.84 2.31
N LEU A 271 -33.43 26.40 1.27
CA LEU A 271 -32.12 26.00 0.78
C LEU A 271 -31.03 26.23 1.84
N SER A 272 -31.13 27.31 2.63
CA SER A 272 -30.20 27.55 3.72
C SER A 272 -30.33 26.52 4.85
N ALA A 273 -31.52 25.95 5.07
CA ALA A 273 -31.71 24.92 6.09
C ALA A 273 -31.13 23.58 5.62
N ASP A 274 -31.33 23.24 4.34
CA ASP A 274 -30.82 22.00 3.73
C ASP A 274 -29.29 21.99 3.70
N VAL A 275 -28.64 23.13 3.41
CA VAL A 275 -27.17 23.22 3.44
C VAL A 275 -26.59 23.22 4.85
N ASN A 276 -27.16 24.00 5.78
CA ASN A 276 -26.64 24.11 7.15
C ASN A 276 -26.85 22.85 8.00
N GLY A 277 -27.80 21.99 7.64
CA GLY A 277 -27.99 20.70 8.30
C GLY A 277 -26.89 19.67 7.97
N ILE A 278 -26.09 19.92 6.93
CA ILE A 278 -25.15 18.95 6.36
C ILE A 278 -23.68 19.41 6.50
N PHE A 279 -23.40 20.73 6.48
CA PHE A 279 -22.05 21.26 6.72
C PHE A 279 -21.68 21.23 8.21
N SER A 280 -20.96 20.18 8.63
CA SER A 280 -20.30 20.11 9.93
C SER A 280 -18.79 20.24 9.77
N LEU A 281 -18.16 21.15 10.54
CA LEU A 281 -16.70 21.27 10.59
C LEU A 281 -16.09 19.92 10.99
N ASP A 282 -16.69 19.22 11.96
CA ASP A 282 -16.28 17.89 12.37
C ASP A 282 -16.39 16.89 11.23
N SER A 283 -17.42 16.94 10.38
CA SER A 283 -17.54 15.99 9.26
C SER A 283 -16.50 16.27 8.16
N ILE A 284 -16.21 17.56 7.90
CA ILE A 284 -15.24 17.99 6.89
C ILE A 284 -13.82 17.73 7.36
N LYS A 285 -13.51 18.02 8.62
CA LYS A 285 -12.27 17.61 9.28
C LYS A 285 -12.16 16.10 9.40
N LYS A 286 -13.21 15.36 9.78
CA LYS A 286 -13.20 13.88 9.75
C LYS A 286 -12.94 13.32 8.35
N THR A 287 -13.38 14.01 7.29
CA THR A 287 -13.14 13.61 5.89
C THR A 287 -11.73 13.99 5.39
N LEU A 288 -11.11 15.06 5.94
CA LEU A 288 -9.83 15.62 5.48
C LEU A 288 -8.63 15.36 6.42
N GLU A 289 -8.83 15.46 7.73
CA GLU A 289 -7.87 15.24 8.82
C GLU A 289 -7.89 13.79 9.34
N GLY A 290 -8.39 12.83 8.54
CA GLY A 290 -8.66 11.46 8.95
C GLY A 290 -7.69 10.96 10.02
N LEU A 291 -8.17 10.95 11.28
CA LEU A 291 -7.70 10.25 12.49
C LEU A 291 -7.76 11.02 13.80
N GLU A 292 -7.29 12.26 13.86
CA GLU A 292 -6.97 12.88 15.15
C GLU A 292 -8.21 13.21 16.00
N GLU A 293 -9.35 13.56 15.38
CA GLU A 293 -10.60 13.86 16.10
C GLU A 293 -11.45 12.63 16.43
N ILE A 294 -11.36 11.52 15.67
CA ILE A 294 -12.03 10.25 16.00
C ILE A 294 -11.56 9.73 17.36
N LEU A 295 -10.30 10.01 17.72
CA LEU A 295 -9.74 9.64 19.03
C LEU A 295 -10.21 10.50 20.19
N LYS A 296 -10.78 11.68 19.91
CA LYS A 296 -11.15 12.67 20.92
C LYS A 296 -12.56 12.42 21.49
N ASP A 297 -13.42 11.78 20.70
CA ASP A 297 -14.80 11.43 21.06
C ASP A 297 -14.97 10.01 21.63
N LEU A 298 -13.90 9.19 21.63
CA LEU A 298 -13.90 7.94 22.41
C LEU A 298 -13.95 8.28 23.91
N ASN A 299 -15.07 7.96 24.58
CA ASN A 299 -15.17 8.07 26.03
C ASN A 299 -14.40 6.90 26.68
N LEU A 300 -13.12 7.12 26.98
CA LEU A 300 -12.15 6.12 27.46
C LEU A 300 -12.06 6.03 28.99
N ASP A 301 -12.87 6.80 29.71
CA ASP A 301 -12.72 6.99 31.17
C ASP A 301 -13.08 5.74 32.00
N ASP A 302 -13.74 4.73 31.41
CA ASP A 302 -14.27 3.55 32.10
C ASP A 302 -13.42 2.25 31.96
N ILE A 303 -12.19 2.33 31.44
CA ILE A 303 -11.40 1.15 31.06
C ILE A 303 -10.08 1.06 31.83
N SER A 304 -9.96 0.09 32.75
CA SER A 304 -8.69 -0.22 33.43
C SER A 304 -8.02 -1.43 32.79
N PHE A 305 -6.88 -1.23 32.15
CA PHE A 305 -5.96 -2.31 31.76
C PHE A 305 -4.85 -2.44 32.79
N ASP A 306 -4.40 -3.68 33.02
CA ASP A 306 -3.16 -3.96 33.74
C ASP A 306 -2.01 -3.78 32.74
N PHE A 307 -1.30 -2.66 32.84
CA PHE A 307 -0.08 -2.42 32.07
C PHE A 307 1.11 -2.87 32.90
N ILE A 308 2.17 -3.41 32.26
CA ILE A 308 3.41 -3.74 32.96
C ILE A 308 3.92 -2.45 33.65
N PRO A 309 3.99 -2.40 34.99
CA PRO A 309 4.50 -1.22 35.68
C PRO A 309 5.97 -1.02 35.31
N GLY A 310 6.31 0.04 34.57
CA GLY A 310 7.70 0.39 34.24
C GLY A 310 8.21 0.05 32.83
N GLY A 311 7.37 -0.46 31.92
CA GLY A 311 7.83 -0.94 30.61
C GLY A 311 8.25 -2.41 30.65
N LEU A 312 8.61 -3.01 29.50
CA LEU A 312 9.02 -4.43 29.42
C LEU A 312 10.20 -4.68 30.38
N ILE A 313 9.96 -5.30 31.54
CA ILE A 313 11.02 -5.70 32.48
C ILE A 313 11.27 -7.20 32.29
N PRO A 314 12.46 -7.65 31.87
CA PRO A 314 12.85 -9.04 32.02
C PRO A 314 13.09 -9.32 33.50
N GLY A 315 12.67 -10.50 33.96
CA GLY A 315 12.61 -10.87 35.37
C GLY A 315 13.79 -10.41 36.23
N GLY A 316 13.53 -9.42 37.08
CA GLY A 316 14.34 -9.07 38.24
C GLY A 316 13.47 -9.24 39.48
N ASP A 317 13.92 -10.10 40.41
CA ASP A 317 13.35 -10.25 41.73
C ASP A 317 13.11 -8.88 42.39
N ASP A 318 12.02 -8.80 43.16
CA ASP A 318 11.74 -7.75 44.12
C ASP A 318 12.98 -7.48 45.00
N ASP A 319 13.76 -6.45 44.68
CA ASP A 319 14.59 -5.79 45.68
C ASP A 319 14.48 -4.28 45.50
N ASP A 320 13.67 -3.71 46.40
CA ASP A 320 13.67 -2.30 46.79
C ASP A 320 15.10 -1.82 47.00
N ASP A 321 15.64 -0.99 46.11
CA ASP A 321 16.61 0.03 46.50
C ASP A 321 16.44 1.29 45.65
N ASN A 322 15.80 2.29 46.27
CA ASN A 322 15.90 3.69 45.89
C ASN A 322 17.38 4.08 45.88
N ASP A 323 17.91 4.52 44.73
CA ASP A 323 18.75 5.70 44.57
C ASP A 323 19.64 5.58 43.30
N ASP A 324 19.05 5.80 42.12
CA ASP A 324 19.81 6.46 41.04
C ASP A 324 18.86 7.19 40.06
N GLN A 325 18.65 8.49 40.30
CA GLN A 325 18.03 9.38 39.31
C GLN A 325 19.08 9.73 38.24
N GLY A 326 19.36 8.77 37.36
CA GLY A 326 19.95 9.03 36.05
C GLY A 326 18.86 9.49 35.10
N ASN A 327 18.90 10.76 34.71
CA ASN A 327 18.04 11.35 33.68
C ASN A 327 18.40 10.77 32.30
N ASP A 328 17.87 9.59 31.98
CA ASP A 328 17.81 9.09 30.60
C ASP A 328 16.46 9.51 30.00
N ASP A 329 16.52 10.33 28.97
CA ASP A 329 15.42 11.09 28.36
C ASP A 329 14.71 10.27 27.28
N THR A 330 14.66 8.94 27.44
CA THR A 330 14.11 8.02 26.45
C THR A 330 12.70 7.56 26.86
N VAL A 331 11.72 7.78 25.97
CA VAL A 331 10.29 7.52 26.23
C VAL A 331 9.85 6.25 25.47
N PRO A 332 9.02 5.37 26.07
CA PRO A 332 8.54 4.18 25.39
C PRO A 332 7.72 4.56 24.16
N THR A 333 7.96 3.91 23.03
CA THR A 333 7.37 4.28 21.74
C THR A 333 6.55 3.12 21.18
N LEU A 334 5.34 3.38 20.69
CA LEU A 334 4.54 2.48 19.86
C LEU A 334 4.69 2.91 18.39
N THR A 335 5.10 1.98 17.54
CA THR A 335 5.12 2.13 16.09
C THR A 335 4.05 1.25 15.45
N ILE A 336 3.21 1.82 14.59
CA ILE A 336 2.15 1.11 13.85
C ILE A 336 2.50 1.15 12.37
N THR A 337 2.51 -0.02 11.73
CA THR A 337 2.71 -0.20 10.28
C THR A 337 1.72 -1.24 9.77
N GLY A 338 1.48 -1.35 8.46
CA GLY A 338 0.64 -2.40 7.93
C GLY A 338 -0.06 -2.04 6.64
N THR A 339 -1.05 -2.84 6.28
CA THR A 339 -1.88 -2.66 5.09
C THR A 339 -3.34 -2.59 5.46
N SER A 340 -4.11 -1.88 4.65
CA SER A 340 -5.57 -1.91 4.73
C SER A 340 -6.19 -2.02 3.37
N THR A 341 -7.23 -2.83 3.28
CA THR A 341 -7.91 -3.19 2.06
C THR A 341 -9.38 -2.85 2.21
N THR A 342 -9.85 -1.86 1.46
CA THR A 342 -11.27 -1.49 1.43
C THR A 342 -11.81 -1.74 0.04
N ALA A 343 -12.92 -2.48 -0.06
CA ALA A 343 -13.55 -2.82 -1.33
C ALA A 343 -12.57 -3.40 -2.40
N GLY A 344 -11.56 -4.16 -1.96
CA GLY A 344 -10.57 -4.81 -2.84
C GLY A 344 -9.35 -3.97 -3.20
N VAL A 345 -9.23 -2.73 -2.70
CA VAL A 345 -8.06 -1.86 -2.91
C VAL A 345 -7.19 -1.85 -1.67
N SER A 346 -5.95 -2.33 -1.77
CA SER A 346 -4.98 -2.37 -0.67
C SER A 346 -4.05 -1.16 -0.67
N VAL A 347 -3.92 -0.51 0.47
CA VAL A 347 -2.99 0.61 0.72
C VAL A 347 -2.02 0.26 1.83
N ASN A 348 -0.74 0.62 1.65
CA ASN A 348 0.25 0.56 2.71
C ASN A 348 0.12 1.78 3.62
N LEU A 349 0.08 1.56 4.92
CA LEU A 349 0.11 2.62 5.91
C LEU A 349 1.53 3.17 6.03
N PRO A 350 1.71 4.50 5.95
CA PRO A 350 2.96 5.11 6.37
C PRO A 350 3.20 4.79 7.86
N GLU A 351 4.48 4.74 8.26
CA GLU A 351 4.84 4.45 9.64
C GLU A 351 4.28 5.51 10.60
N ILE A 352 3.53 5.07 11.61
CA ILE A 352 2.96 5.95 12.64
C ILE A 352 3.68 5.68 13.96
N LYS A 353 4.30 6.72 14.52
CA LYS A 353 5.05 6.64 15.78
C LYS A 353 4.37 7.44 16.88
N LEU A 354 4.14 6.80 18.01
CA LEU A 354 3.50 7.35 19.20
C LEU A 354 4.41 7.20 20.40
N GLU A 355 4.80 8.32 21.00
CA GLU A 355 5.62 8.33 22.20
C GLU A 355 4.75 8.22 23.48
N ASN A 356 5.34 7.69 24.55
CA ASN A 356 4.71 7.47 25.85
C ASN A 356 3.56 6.46 25.86
N VAL A 357 3.63 5.44 25.00
CA VAL A 357 2.69 4.32 24.98
C VAL A 357 3.39 3.10 25.59
N PRO A 358 3.04 2.68 26.83
CA PRO A 358 3.58 1.47 27.44
C PRO A 358 3.05 0.20 26.76
N ALA A 359 3.87 -0.85 26.74
CA ALA A 359 3.48 -2.15 26.19
C ALA A 359 2.42 -2.84 27.07
N PRO A 360 1.42 -3.52 26.47
CA PRO A 360 0.49 -4.36 27.22
C PRO A 360 1.20 -5.59 27.80
N ASN A 361 0.66 -6.18 28.88
CA ASN A 361 1.11 -7.47 29.37
C ASN A 361 0.76 -8.58 28.33
N PRO A 362 1.73 -9.39 27.86
CA PRO A 362 1.47 -10.48 26.93
C PRO A 362 0.45 -11.51 27.41
N GLU A 363 0.29 -11.69 28.73
CA GLU A 363 -0.68 -12.64 29.28
C GLU A 363 -2.14 -12.14 29.18
N ASP A 364 -2.33 -10.84 28.99
CA ASP A 364 -3.65 -10.20 28.98
C ASP A 364 -4.18 -9.94 27.56
N LEU A 365 -3.46 -10.36 26.52
CA LEU A 365 -3.79 -10.05 25.12
C LEU A 365 -5.18 -10.56 24.70
N ASP A 366 -5.61 -11.73 25.15
CA ASP A 366 -6.95 -12.26 24.86
C ASP A 366 -8.05 -11.43 25.56
N ALA A 367 -7.77 -10.88 26.74
CA ALA A 367 -8.69 -9.99 27.45
C ALA A 367 -8.77 -8.62 26.76
N ILE A 368 -7.61 -8.12 26.31
CA ILE A 368 -7.49 -6.89 25.51
C ILE A 368 -8.24 -7.04 24.19
N GLU A 369 -8.05 -8.16 23.48
CA GLU A 369 -8.71 -8.48 22.22
C GLU A 369 -10.23 -8.36 22.37
N LYS A 370 -10.77 -9.04 23.38
CA LYS A 370 -12.20 -9.06 23.67
C LYS A 370 -12.75 -7.70 24.06
N GLN A 371 -12.01 -6.93 24.85
CA GLN A 371 -12.43 -5.60 25.29
C GLN A 371 -12.44 -4.59 24.15
N ILE A 372 -11.42 -4.59 23.30
CA ILE A 372 -11.36 -3.77 22.07
C ILE A 372 -12.57 -4.09 21.19
N LYS A 373 -12.79 -5.37 20.88
CA LYS A 373 -13.91 -5.79 20.04
C LYS A 373 -15.26 -5.34 20.60
N THR A 374 -15.49 -5.55 21.90
CA THR A 374 -16.73 -5.17 22.58
C THR A 374 -16.99 -3.66 22.49
N GLN A 375 -15.94 -2.83 22.48
CA GLN A 375 -16.08 -1.37 22.40
C GLN A 375 -16.29 -0.83 21.00
N ILE A 376 -15.71 -1.47 19.99
CA ILE A 376 -16.01 -1.11 18.60
C ILE A 376 -17.47 -1.50 18.28
N GLU A 377 -17.88 -2.68 18.72
CA GLU A 377 -19.27 -3.16 18.57
C GLU A 377 -20.29 -2.31 19.33
N SER A 378 -19.94 -1.76 20.50
CA SER A 378 -20.85 -0.88 21.26
C SER A 378 -21.14 0.46 20.58
N GLN A 379 -20.34 0.82 19.57
CA GLN A 379 -20.51 2.01 18.73
C GLN A 379 -21.33 1.73 17.45
N GLY A 380 -21.87 0.51 17.31
CA GLY A 380 -22.68 0.12 16.15
C GLY A 380 -21.86 -0.33 14.93
N ILE A 381 -20.55 -0.51 15.09
CA ILE A 381 -19.64 -1.02 14.05
C ILE A 381 -19.54 -2.54 14.19
N THR A 382 -19.83 -3.28 13.12
CA THR A 382 -19.66 -4.74 13.16
C THR A 382 -18.20 -5.10 12.93
N VAL A 383 -17.60 -5.87 13.83
CA VAL A 383 -16.22 -6.36 13.68
C VAL A 383 -16.22 -7.88 13.48
N SER A 384 -15.78 -8.33 12.30
CA SER A 384 -15.48 -9.73 12.02
C SER A 384 -13.96 -9.94 11.96
N ASP A 385 -13.54 -11.19 12.12
CA ASP A 385 -12.13 -11.60 11.92
C ASP A 385 -11.12 -10.79 12.75
N PHE A 386 -11.57 -10.26 13.90
CA PHE A 386 -10.75 -9.54 14.84
C PHE A 386 -9.76 -10.48 15.51
N SER A 387 -8.49 -10.15 15.46
CA SER A 387 -7.38 -10.91 16.02
C SER A 387 -6.34 -9.94 16.59
N PHE A 388 -5.96 -10.14 17.85
CA PHE A 388 -4.94 -9.35 18.53
C PHE A 388 -3.93 -10.32 19.14
N LYS A 389 -2.87 -10.65 18.38
CA LYS A 389 -1.99 -11.79 18.69
C LYS A 389 -0.54 -11.37 18.81
N LEU A 390 0.11 -11.90 19.84
CA LEU A 390 1.55 -11.74 20.03
C LEU A 390 2.29 -12.32 18.82
N VAL A 391 3.16 -11.52 18.22
CA VAL A 391 4.05 -11.93 17.13
C VAL A 391 5.43 -12.20 17.71
N SER A 392 5.96 -11.26 18.49
CA SER A 392 7.20 -11.45 19.23
C SER A 392 7.22 -10.58 20.49
N THR A 393 7.99 -11.00 21.48
CA THR A 393 8.31 -10.17 22.65
C THR A 393 9.73 -10.49 23.06
N ASP A 394 10.51 -9.44 23.29
CA ASP A 394 11.85 -9.50 23.87
C ASP A 394 12.08 -8.25 24.73
N GLU A 395 13.28 -8.09 25.28
CA GLU A 395 13.65 -6.98 26.16
C GLU A 395 13.67 -5.62 25.45
N SER A 396 13.77 -5.62 24.12
CA SER A 396 13.87 -4.43 23.27
C SER A 396 12.57 -4.07 22.56
N LYS A 397 11.61 -4.99 22.44
CA LYS A 397 10.33 -4.72 21.82
C LYS A 397 9.26 -5.77 22.11
N LEU A 398 8.01 -5.33 22.07
CA LEU A 398 6.83 -6.19 22.01
C LEU A 398 6.12 -5.93 20.69
N VAL A 399 5.82 -6.98 19.94
CA VAL A 399 5.20 -6.89 18.61
C VAL A 399 3.90 -7.67 18.64
N VAL A 400 2.81 -7.01 18.28
CA VAL A 400 1.47 -7.60 18.19
C VAL A 400 0.92 -7.39 16.79
N SER A 401 0.38 -8.46 16.21
CA SER A 401 -0.41 -8.43 15.00
C SER A 401 -1.85 -8.08 15.35
N VAL A 402 -2.39 -7.10 14.67
CA VAL A 402 -3.78 -6.65 14.82
C VAL A 402 -4.46 -6.75 13.47
N GLN A 403 -5.32 -7.75 13.35
CA GLN A 403 -6.12 -7.97 12.15
C GLN A 403 -7.57 -7.76 12.49
N TYR A 404 -8.30 -7.13 11.59
CA TYR A 404 -9.73 -6.97 11.75
C TYR A 404 -10.40 -6.68 10.42
N THR A 405 -11.64 -7.12 10.31
CA THR A 405 -12.57 -6.66 9.29
C THR A 405 -13.66 -5.86 9.98
N ILE A 406 -13.77 -4.59 9.64
CA ILE A 406 -14.92 -3.78 10.02
C ILE A 406 -15.92 -3.74 8.87
N SER A 407 -17.19 -3.92 9.20
CA SER A 407 -18.29 -3.69 8.26
C SER A 407 -19.22 -2.61 8.80
N THR A 408 -19.38 -1.59 7.99
CA THR A 408 -20.33 -0.49 8.20
C THR A 408 -21.10 -0.29 6.91
N GLN A 409 -22.43 -0.41 6.97
CA GLN A 409 -23.31 -0.15 5.83
C GLN A 409 -22.96 -0.94 4.54
N GLY A 410 -22.61 -2.23 4.68
CA GLY A 410 -22.40 -3.14 3.54
C GLY A 410 -21.02 -3.07 2.89
N VAL A 411 -20.14 -2.16 3.33
CA VAL A 411 -18.74 -2.11 2.89
C VAL A 411 -17.84 -2.74 3.95
N THR A 412 -16.90 -3.57 3.49
CA THR A 412 -15.92 -4.25 4.33
C THR A 412 -14.54 -3.62 4.14
N SER A 413 -13.95 -3.18 5.24
CA SER A 413 -12.55 -2.78 5.31
C SER A 413 -11.80 -3.79 6.17
N THR A 414 -10.77 -4.39 5.58
CA THR A 414 -9.90 -5.36 6.24
C THR A 414 -8.54 -4.72 6.47
N SER A 415 -8.07 -4.73 7.70
CA SER A 415 -6.77 -4.18 8.07
C SER A 415 -5.88 -5.27 8.65
N ASP A 416 -4.60 -5.25 8.27
CA ASP A 416 -3.54 -6.10 8.78
C ASP A 416 -2.40 -5.20 9.26
N LEU A 417 -2.34 -5.02 10.58
CA LEU A 417 -1.47 -4.04 11.23
C LEU A 417 -0.47 -4.73 12.15
N THR A 418 0.71 -4.14 12.23
CA THR A 418 1.77 -4.51 13.16
C THR A 418 1.99 -3.37 14.14
N TYR A 419 1.78 -3.66 15.43
CA TYR A 419 2.04 -2.75 16.53
C TYR A 419 3.35 -3.17 17.20
N THR A 420 4.32 -2.27 17.24
CA THR A 420 5.64 -2.50 17.83
C THR A 420 5.88 -1.51 18.97
N TRP A 421 5.93 -2.00 20.20
CA TRP A 421 6.35 -1.22 21.37
C TRP A 421 7.84 -1.37 21.56
N THR A 422 8.55 -0.29 21.81
CA THR A 422 9.99 -0.25 22.15
C THR A 422 10.14 0.43 23.51
N PRO A 423 10.83 -0.17 24.50
CA PRO A 423 11.07 0.45 25.79
C PRO A 423 11.99 1.66 25.66
N GLY A 424 11.71 2.71 26.45
CA GLY A 424 12.52 3.92 26.53
C GLY A 424 13.70 3.76 27.48
N TYR A 425 14.50 2.69 27.37
CA TYR A 425 15.73 2.56 28.14
C TYR A 425 16.80 1.83 27.32
N SER A 426 17.99 2.41 27.22
CA SER A 426 19.17 1.72 26.67
C SER A 426 20.05 1.21 27.80
N GLY A 427 19.56 0.19 28.51
CA GLY A 427 20.36 -0.56 29.48
C GLY A 427 20.82 -1.85 28.82
N GLY A 428 22.10 -1.92 28.44
CA GLY A 428 22.69 -3.15 27.92
C GLY A 428 22.77 -4.17 29.03
N ASP A 429 21.97 -5.23 28.92
CA ASP A 429 22.38 -6.53 29.42
C ASP A 429 22.18 -7.55 28.30
N ASP A 430 23.26 -8.29 28.04
CA ASP A 430 23.32 -9.36 27.06
C ASP A 430 22.43 -10.51 27.53
N SER A 431 21.20 -10.59 27.01
CA SER A 431 20.43 -11.84 27.00
C SER A 431 20.13 -12.26 25.56
N ASP A 432 20.79 -13.34 25.15
CA ASP A 432 20.65 -14.00 23.84
C ASP A 432 19.25 -14.63 23.69
N ASP A 433 18.24 -13.83 23.36
CA ASP A 433 17.01 -14.35 22.75
C ASP A 433 16.68 -13.53 21.50
N SER A 434 17.40 -13.84 20.42
CA SER A 434 17.15 -13.26 19.10
C SER A 434 15.80 -13.74 18.57
N SER A 435 14.74 -12.94 18.75
CA SER A 435 13.50 -13.15 18.00
C SER A 435 13.77 -12.81 16.52
N ASP A 436 13.94 -13.87 15.72
CA ASP A 436 14.43 -13.77 14.35
C ASP A 436 13.39 -13.12 13.41
N MET A 437 13.63 -11.88 13.00
CA MET A 437 12.79 -11.18 12.02
C MET A 437 13.04 -11.66 10.58
N LEU A 438 12.02 -11.53 9.71
CA LEU A 438 12.22 -11.65 8.27
C LEU A 438 13.18 -10.56 7.78
N PRO A 439 14.16 -10.91 6.93
CA PRO A 439 15.11 -9.96 6.38
C PRO A 439 14.45 -9.16 5.26
N ASP A 440 15.01 -7.99 4.93
CA ASP A 440 14.55 -7.15 3.79
C ASP A 440 14.56 -7.91 2.45
N ALA A 441 15.35 -8.98 2.37
CA ALA A 441 15.35 -9.91 1.24
C ALA A 441 13.97 -10.53 0.97
N LEU A 442 13.16 -10.74 2.02
CA LEU A 442 11.87 -11.42 1.97
C LEU A 442 10.70 -10.51 2.37
N LYS A 443 10.88 -9.64 3.37
CA LYS A 443 9.81 -8.85 3.98
C LYS A 443 8.97 -8.08 2.96
N GLY A 444 7.68 -8.42 2.85
CA GLY A 444 6.71 -7.75 1.99
C GLY A 444 6.88 -8.03 0.49
N LYS A 445 7.57 -9.10 0.10
CA LYS A 445 7.89 -9.42 -1.29
C LYS A 445 7.21 -10.68 -1.80
N SER A 446 7.01 -10.73 -3.10
CA SER A 446 6.47 -11.88 -3.82
C SER A 446 7.46 -12.39 -4.86
N PHE A 447 7.55 -13.70 -4.99
CA PHE A 447 8.43 -14.41 -5.91
C PHE A 447 7.63 -15.41 -6.74
N THR A 448 7.82 -15.39 -8.05
CA THR A 448 7.25 -16.41 -8.95
C THR A 448 8.31 -17.45 -9.24
N LEU A 449 8.08 -18.66 -8.74
CA LEU A 449 9.06 -19.73 -8.74
C LEU A 449 8.59 -20.91 -9.60
N THR A 450 9.53 -21.71 -10.08
CA THR A 450 9.25 -22.97 -10.79
C THR A 450 9.68 -24.15 -9.93
N PHE A 451 8.80 -25.13 -9.75
CA PHE A 451 9.09 -26.34 -8.98
C PHE A 451 9.88 -27.36 -9.82
N ALA A 452 10.99 -27.84 -9.29
CA ALA A 452 11.76 -28.97 -9.81
C ALA A 452 11.60 -30.17 -8.87
N MET A 453 10.98 -31.23 -9.38
CA MET A 453 10.70 -32.43 -8.58
C MET A 453 11.95 -33.29 -8.43
N SER A 454 12.24 -33.73 -7.20
CA SER A 454 13.35 -34.65 -6.91
C SER A 454 12.88 -36.01 -6.40
N ALA A 455 11.68 -36.10 -5.81
CA ALA A 455 11.07 -37.36 -5.40
C ALA A 455 9.54 -37.29 -5.51
N SER A 456 8.90 -38.44 -5.73
CA SER A 456 7.44 -38.54 -5.73
C SER A 456 6.86 -38.26 -4.34
N GLY A 457 5.74 -37.54 -4.26
CA GLY A 457 5.05 -37.25 -3.00
C GLY A 457 4.77 -35.77 -2.76
N ALA A 458 5.31 -34.87 -3.60
CA ALA A 458 4.93 -33.46 -3.62
C ALA A 458 3.50 -33.28 -4.16
N SER A 459 2.79 -32.27 -3.64
CA SER A 459 1.52 -31.80 -4.21
C SER A 459 1.70 -30.97 -5.49
N TYR A 460 2.94 -30.75 -5.91
CA TYR A 460 3.32 -29.95 -7.07
C TYR A 460 3.81 -30.85 -8.22
N ASN A 461 3.50 -30.46 -9.45
CA ASN A 461 4.02 -31.12 -10.65
C ASN A 461 5.39 -30.57 -11.01
N ASP A 462 6.24 -31.41 -11.61
CA ASP A 462 7.53 -30.96 -12.15
C ASP A 462 7.32 -29.86 -13.21
N GLY A 463 8.05 -28.75 -13.08
CA GLY A 463 7.90 -27.55 -13.90
C GLY A 463 6.70 -26.66 -13.54
N GLN A 464 5.96 -26.93 -12.46
CA GLN A 464 4.83 -26.10 -12.05
C GLN A 464 5.30 -24.72 -11.57
N VAL A 465 4.61 -23.66 -12.04
CA VAL A 465 4.85 -22.29 -11.59
C VAL A 465 3.98 -22.02 -10.37
N VAL A 466 4.59 -21.46 -9.32
CA VAL A 466 3.98 -21.18 -8.02
C VAL A 466 4.41 -19.79 -7.56
N GLN A 467 3.51 -19.03 -6.95
CA GLN A 467 3.85 -17.74 -6.34
C GLN A 467 4.01 -17.89 -4.83
N PHE A 468 5.11 -17.36 -4.30
CA PHE A 468 5.39 -17.26 -2.87
C PHE A 468 5.33 -15.80 -2.47
N THR A 469 4.48 -15.44 -1.50
CA THR A 469 4.36 -14.08 -0.97
C THR A 469 4.69 -14.08 0.51
N PHE A 470 5.68 -13.28 0.89
CA PHE A 470 6.13 -13.10 2.28
C PHE A 470 5.55 -11.80 2.82
N SER A 471 4.70 -11.88 3.84
CA SER A 471 4.14 -10.68 4.45
C SER A 471 5.19 -9.91 5.25
N SER A 472 4.90 -8.63 5.50
CA SER A 472 5.69 -7.82 6.43
C SER A 472 5.62 -8.33 7.88
N SER A 473 4.60 -9.14 8.20
CA SER A 473 4.34 -9.75 9.50
C SER A 473 4.99 -11.13 9.70
N GLY A 474 5.63 -11.70 8.67
CA GLY A 474 6.34 -12.99 8.79
C GLY A 474 5.64 -14.17 8.09
N ALA A 475 4.37 -14.04 7.72
CA ALA A 475 3.59 -15.11 7.13
C ALA A 475 4.02 -15.40 5.68
N LEU A 476 3.92 -16.67 5.29
CA LEU A 476 4.11 -17.14 3.93
C LEU A 476 2.77 -17.52 3.31
N PHE A 477 2.50 -16.99 2.13
CA PHE A 477 1.39 -17.37 1.26
C PHE A 477 1.94 -18.07 0.02
N ILE A 478 1.36 -19.21 -0.33
CA ILE A 478 1.76 -20.00 -1.49
C ILE A 478 0.54 -20.16 -2.39
N ASP A 479 0.60 -19.58 -3.58
CA ASP A 479 -0.40 -19.76 -4.64
C ASP A 479 0.11 -20.80 -5.65
N PRO A 480 -0.44 -22.04 -5.63
CA PRO A 480 -0.04 -23.09 -6.55
C PRO A 480 -0.46 -22.85 -8.01
N ASN A 481 -1.35 -21.90 -8.28
CA ASN A 481 -1.88 -21.61 -9.61
C ASN A 481 -2.13 -20.10 -9.81
N PRO A 482 -1.05 -19.30 -9.94
CA PRO A 482 -1.14 -17.84 -9.97
C PRO A 482 -1.95 -17.25 -11.14
N ASP A 483 -2.25 -18.04 -12.17
CA ASP A 483 -3.07 -17.62 -13.31
C ASP A 483 -4.58 -17.80 -13.06
N ALA A 484 -4.98 -18.58 -12.04
CA ALA A 484 -6.39 -18.87 -11.78
C ALA A 484 -7.09 -17.81 -10.93
N ASN A 485 -6.34 -17.05 -10.11
CA ASN A 485 -6.87 -16.02 -9.23
C ASN A 485 -8.09 -16.49 -8.43
N ASP A 486 -8.01 -17.71 -7.88
CA ASP A 486 -9.12 -18.42 -7.25
C ASP A 486 -9.12 -18.33 -5.72
N GLY A 487 -8.16 -17.59 -5.14
CA GLY A 487 -8.05 -17.37 -3.70
C GLY A 487 -7.70 -18.66 -2.92
N SER A 488 -6.97 -19.57 -3.55
CA SER A 488 -6.60 -20.88 -2.98
C SER A 488 -5.24 -20.89 -2.27
N GLU A 489 -4.78 -19.74 -1.78
CA GLU A 489 -3.44 -19.60 -1.19
C GLU A 489 -3.30 -20.43 0.09
N ILE A 490 -2.22 -21.20 0.17
CA ILE A 490 -1.79 -21.86 1.41
C ILE A 490 -1.13 -20.80 2.28
N GLN A 491 -1.65 -20.59 3.50
CA GLN A 491 -1.11 -19.62 4.46
C GLN A 491 -0.39 -20.33 5.61
N ILE A 492 0.84 -19.91 5.89
CA ILE A 492 1.65 -20.39 7.02
C ILE A 492 2.12 -19.17 7.82
N ASN A 493 1.68 -19.04 9.07
CA ASN A 493 1.84 -17.81 9.85
C ASN A 493 3.14 -17.71 10.64
N GLU A 494 3.83 -18.84 10.83
CA GLU A 494 5.01 -18.93 11.68
C GLU A 494 6.19 -19.49 10.89
N PHE A 495 7.38 -19.01 11.22
CA PHE A 495 8.63 -19.58 10.73
C PHE A 495 9.64 -19.75 11.85
N GLU A 496 10.56 -20.67 11.63
CA GLU A 496 11.73 -20.89 12.46
C GLU A 496 12.97 -20.49 11.64
N LYS A 497 13.80 -19.57 12.13
CA LYS A 497 15.06 -19.27 11.43
C LYS A 497 16.16 -20.18 11.96
N VAL A 498 16.91 -20.78 11.05
CA VAL A 498 18.05 -21.62 11.39
C VAL A 498 19.23 -21.25 10.51
N GLY A 499 20.16 -20.48 11.07
CA GLY A 499 21.29 -19.92 10.33
C GLY A 499 20.82 -18.94 9.25
N ALA A 500 20.97 -19.34 7.99
CA ALA A 500 20.63 -18.55 6.80
C ALA A 500 19.30 -18.97 6.15
N GLU A 501 18.53 -19.84 6.80
CA GLU A 501 17.27 -20.38 6.30
C GLU A 501 16.09 -19.98 7.17
N TYR A 502 14.94 -19.77 6.52
CA TYR A 502 13.65 -19.46 7.14
C TYR A 502 12.67 -20.60 6.85
N ILE A 503 12.24 -21.28 7.89
CA ILE A 503 11.56 -22.57 7.80
C ILE A 503 10.09 -22.43 8.14
N TYR A 504 9.23 -22.71 7.16
CA TYR A 504 7.77 -22.71 7.28
C TYR A 504 7.24 -24.15 7.31
N LYS A 505 6.38 -24.46 8.27
CA LYS A 505 5.77 -25.79 8.44
C LYS A 505 4.28 -25.74 8.10
N ASP A 506 3.89 -26.41 7.04
CA ASP A 506 2.50 -26.62 6.65
C ASP A 506 2.01 -27.95 7.21
N GLU A 507 1.57 -27.91 8.47
CA GLU A 507 1.07 -29.10 9.15
C GLU A 507 -0.19 -29.68 8.47
N GLN A 508 -0.98 -28.83 7.81
CA GLN A 508 -2.23 -29.22 7.18
C GLN A 508 -2.01 -30.10 5.95
N ASN A 509 -1.03 -29.74 5.11
CA ASN A 509 -0.69 -30.51 3.92
C ASN A 509 0.49 -31.47 4.10
N GLY A 510 1.14 -31.44 5.27
CA GLY A 510 2.24 -32.35 5.62
C GLY A 510 3.58 -31.97 5.02
N PHE A 511 3.80 -30.67 4.76
CA PHE A 511 4.99 -30.17 4.07
C PHE A 511 5.78 -29.17 4.89
N LYS A 512 7.02 -28.96 4.46
CA LYS A 512 7.93 -28.01 5.03
C LYS A 512 8.69 -27.28 3.93
N TYR A 513 8.76 -25.96 4.06
CA TYR A 513 9.36 -25.05 3.10
C TYR A 513 10.54 -24.35 3.78
N ALA A 514 11.77 -24.62 3.31
CA ALA A 514 12.97 -23.96 3.81
C ALA A 514 13.45 -22.93 2.80
N VAL A 515 13.32 -21.65 3.15
CA VAL A 515 13.64 -20.50 2.31
C VAL A 515 15.08 -20.09 2.57
N SER A 516 15.92 -20.16 1.54
CA SER A 516 17.34 -19.83 1.66
C SER A 516 17.59 -18.35 1.40
N VAL A 517 18.21 -17.67 2.37
CA VAL A 517 18.63 -16.26 2.25
C VAL A 517 20.11 -16.14 2.56
N LEU A 518 20.93 -15.80 1.57
CA LEU A 518 22.36 -15.57 1.74
C LEU A 518 22.73 -14.18 1.23
N ASN A 519 23.61 -13.48 1.96
CA ASN A 519 24.05 -12.14 1.60
C ASN A 519 22.87 -11.17 1.31
N GLU A 520 21.81 -11.26 2.13
CA GLU A 520 20.60 -10.43 2.02
C GLU A 520 19.81 -10.61 0.71
N LYS A 521 19.92 -11.77 0.05
CA LYS A 521 19.15 -12.11 -1.15
C LYS A 521 18.39 -13.43 -0.99
N PHE A 522 17.22 -13.50 -1.60
CA PHE A 522 16.49 -14.74 -1.81
C PHE A 522 17.20 -15.62 -2.84
N HIS A 523 17.15 -16.94 -2.65
CA HIS A 523 17.81 -17.91 -3.53
C HIS A 523 16.84 -19.00 -4.02
N GLU A 524 16.34 -19.81 -3.09
CA GLU A 524 15.47 -20.94 -3.39
C GLU A 524 14.60 -21.30 -2.19
N VAL A 525 13.56 -22.10 -2.45
CA VAL A 525 12.75 -22.73 -1.41
C VAL A 525 12.84 -24.25 -1.56
N ASN A 526 13.36 -24.94 -0.55
CA ASN A 526 13.41 -26.39 -0.52
C ASN A 526 12.12 -26.96 0.09
N LEU A 527 11.52 -27.97 -0.57
CA LEU A 527 10.31 -28.66 -0.13
C LEU A 527 10.64 -30.05 0.41
N SER A 528 10.10 -30.36 1.59
CA SER A 528 10.17 -31.70 2.18
C SER A 528 8.88 -32.10 2.88
N THR A 529 8.76 -33.36 3.28
CA THR A 529 7.73 -33.80 4.23
C THR A 529 8.05 -33.28 5.64
N LEU A 530 7.08 -33.33 6.56
CA LEU A 530 7.31 -32.98 7.97
C LEU A 530 8.42 -33.82 8.64
N GLU A 531 8.67 -35.04 8.16
CA GLU A 531 9.78 -35.91 8.57
C GLU A 531 11.11 -35.60 7.86
N SER A 532 11.23 -34.42 7.23
CA SER A 532 12.43 -33.93 6.54
C SER A 532 12.85 -34.78 5.32
N VAL A 533 11.92 -35.50 4.67
CA VAL A 533 12.20 -36.18 3.39
C VAL A 533 12.10 -35.18 2.26
N PHE A 534 13.22 -34.87 1.60
CA PHE A 534 13.27 -33.92 0.48
C PHE A 534 12.45 -34.38 -0.74
N LEU A 535 11.59 -33.50 -1.25
CA LEU A 535 10.67 -33.80 -2.35
C LEU A 535 10.99 -33.01 -3.63
N GLY A 536 11.58 -31.83 -3.50
CA GLY A 536 11.94 -30.96 -4.61
C GLY A 536 12.22 -29.55 -4.14
N GLN A 537 12.34 -28.63 -5.09
CA GLN A 537 12.69 -27.25 -4.79
C GLN A 537 12.05 -26.25 -5.74
N PHE A 538 11.94 -25.02 -5.29
CA PHE A 538 11.46 -23.88 -6.04
C PHE A 538 12.62 -22.91 -6.26
N THR A 539 12.87 -22.55 -7.51
CA THR A 539 13.84 -21.52 -7.89
C THR A 539 13.14 -20.43 -8.69
N GLU A 540 13.73 -19.23 -8.76
CA GLU A 540 13.18 -18.19 -9.62
C GLU A 540 13.16 -18.68 -11.07
N LYS A 541 12.23 -18.12 -11.85
CA LYS A 541 12.22 -18.35 -13.29
C LYS A 541 13.27 -17.45 -13.91
N SER A 542 14.42 -17.99 -14.29
CA SER A 542 15.50 -17.23 -14.92
C SER A 542 14.98 -16.28 -16.02
N THR A 543 15.10 -14.98 -15.75
CA THR A 543 14.87 -13.91 -16.71
C THR A 543 16.20 -13.18 -16.93
N ASP A 544 16.55 -12.96 -18.20
CA ASP A 544 17.71 -12.19 -18.67
C ASP A 544 19.11 -12.83 -18.58
N GLY A 545 19.22 -14.16 -18.50
CA GLY A 545 20.50 -14.87 -18.65
C GLY A 545 21.48 -14.66 -17.49
N GLN A 546 21.01 -14.19 -16.34
CA GLN A 546 21.72 -14.29 -15.07
C GLN A 546 21.62 -15.72 -14.52
N ILE A 547 22.74 -16.23 -14.00
CA ILE A 547 22.82 -17.55 -13.37
C ILE A 547 22.39 -17.38 -11.91
N GLU A 548 21.23 -17.93 -11.56
CA GLU A 548 20.74 -17.93 -10.19
C GLU A 548 21.70 -18.67 -9.25
N ASN A 549 21.84 -18.18 -8.02
CA ASN A 549 22.66 -18.77 -6.97
C ASN A 549 24.18 -18.83 -7.26
N LEU A 550 24.67 -18.03 -8.22
CA LEU A 550 26.08 -17.99 -8.62
C LEU A 550 27.01 -17.66 -7.45
N GLU A 551 26.57 -16.78 -6.54
CA GLU A 551 27.29 -16.40 -5.31
C GLU A 551 27.60 -17.58 -4.39
N LEU A 552 26.78 -18.65 -4.39
CA LEU A 552 27.06 -19.86 -3.61
C LEU A 552 28.36 -20.52 -4.06
N ILE A 553 28.65 -20.49 -5.36
CA ILE A 553 29.89 -21.02 -5.94
C ILE A 553 31.02 -20.01 -5.75
N THR A 554 30.80 -18.74 -6.11
CA THR A 554 31.89 -17.75 -6.13
C THR A 554 32.39 -17.41 -4.73
N GLY A 555 31.58 -17.65 -3.68
CA GLY A 555 32.03 -17.58 -2.28
C GLY A 555 33.17 -18.57 -1.95
N PHE A 556 33.30 -19.64 -2.74
CA PHE A 556 34.39 -20.62 -2.65
C PHE A 556 35.39 -20.50 -3.82
N ALA A 557 35.50 -19.34 -4.46
CA ALA A 557 36.48 -19.14 -5.53
C ALA A 557 37.91 -19.31 -5.00
N ASN A 558 38.59 -20.39 -5.42
CA ASN A 558 39.97 -20.69 -5.04
C ASN A 558 40.55 -21.81 -5.93
N THR A 559 41.85 -22.03 -5.81
CA THR A 559 42.52 -23.25 -6.30
C THR A 559 42.65 -24.25 -5.17
N TYR A 560 42.02 -25.41 -5.32
CA TYR A 560 42.01 -26.50 -4.35
C TYR A 560 43.01 -27.57 -4.76
N SER A 561 43.95 -27.91 -3.87
CA SER A 561 44.76 -29.11 -4.03
C SER A 561 43.93 -30.33 -3.64
N VAL A 562 43.85 -31.32 -4.52
CA VAL A 562 42.96 -32.46 -4.34
C VAL A 562 43.65 -33.80 -4.57
N THR A 563 43.13 -34.85 -3.94
CA THR A 563 43.57 -36.24 -4.17
C THR A 563 42.35 -37.15 -4.35
N GLY A 564 42.35 -37.97 -5.41
CA GLY A 564 41.28 -38.93 -5.66
C GLY A 564 41.59 -39.80 -6.87
N THR A 565 41.02 -41.01 -6.92
CA THR A 565 41.18 -41.91 -8.05
C THR A 565 40.37 -41.38 -9.24
N GLY A 566 40.96 -41.33 -10.43
CA GLY A 566 40.28 -40.82 -11.63
C GLY A 566 40.47 -39.32 -11.87
N HIS A 567 41.20 -38.62 -10.99
CA HIS A 567 41.60 -37.22 -11.17
C HIS A 567 43.09 -37.14 -11.49
N SER A 568 43.44 -36.52 -12.62
CA SER A 568 44.79 -36.53 -13.18
C SER A 568 45.63 -35.30 -12.81
N ARG A 569 44.99 -34.16 -12.59
CA ARG A 569 45.67 -32.87 -12.39
C ARG A 569 46.10 -32.61 -10.95
N GLY A 570 45.41 -33.19 -9.97
CA GLY A 570 45.66 -32.93 -8.54
C GLY A 570 45.23 -31.54 -8.06
N THR A 571 44.58 -30.74 -8.92
CA THR A 571 43.95 -29.47 -8.55
C THR A 571 42.58 -29.30 -9.19
N VAL A 572 41.64 -28.72 -8.44
CA VAL A 572 40.35 -28.19 -8.93
C VAL A 572 40.39 -26.67 -8.77
N VAL A 573 39.94 -25.92 -9.77
CA VAL A 573 39.87 -24.45 -9.71
C VAL A 573 38.42 -24.03 -9.79
N ILE A 574 38.00 -23.19 -8.84
CA ILE A 574 36.74 -22.46 -8.87
C ILE A 574 37.09 -20.99 -9.09
N GLU A 575 36.67 -20.43 -10.22
CA GLU A 575 36.93 -19.03 -10.55
C GLU A 575 35.88 -18.09 -9.95
N SER A 576 36.22 -16.81 -9.85
CA SER A 576 35.32 -15.78 -9.30
C SER A 576 34.08 -15.49 -10.18
N ASN A 577 34.01 -16.04 -11.39
CA ASN A 577 32.84 -15.99 -12.26
C ASN A 577 31.97 -17.26 -12.17
N GLY A 578 32.34 -18.24 -11.32
CA GLY A 578 31.63 -19.52 -11.15
C GLY A 578 32.06 -20.63 -12.10
N THR A 579 33.02 -20.38 -13.00
CA THR A 579 33.65 -21.43 -13.83
C THR A 579 34.31 -22.46 -12.92
N ILE A 580 34.04 -23.75 -13.17
CA ILE A 580 34.67 -24.85 -12.45
C ILE A 580 35.53 -25.66 -13.41
N ASP A 581 36.84 -25.57 -13.21
CA ASP A 581 37.81 -26.44 -13.87
C ASP A 581 38.11 -27.62 -12.93
N PHE A 582 37.41 -28.73 -13.14
CA PHE A 582 37.48 -29.93 -12.31
C PHE A 582 38.72 -30.76 -12.63
N ASP A 583 38.94 -31.18 -13.88
CA ASP A 583 40.16 -31.91 -14.33
C ASP A 583 40.54 -31.56 -15.78
N THR A 584 41.64 -32.12 -16.31
CA THR A 584 42.22 -31.84 -17.64
C THR A 584 41.23 -31.88 -18.83
N SER A 585 40.10 -32.60 -18.70
CA SER A 585 39.03 -32.68 -19.69
C SER A 585 37.64 -32.41 -19.14
N VAL A 586 37.53 -31.96 -17.90
CA VAL A 586 36.26 -31.70 -17.22
C VAL A 586 36.33 -30.27 -16.71
N SER A 587 35.92 -29.33 -17.56
CA SER A 587 35.86 -27.91 -17.24
C SER A 587 34.58 -27.35 -17.84
N TYR A 588 33.85 -26.59 -17.02
CA TYR A 588 32.60 -25.99 -17.41
C TYR A 588 32.67 -24.48 -17.15
N ASP A 589 32.44 -23.70 -18.22
CA ASP A 589 32.30 -22.26 -18.11
C ASP A 589 31.03 -21.92 -17.33
N SER A 590 31.06 -20.79 -16.63
CA SER A 590 29.88 -20.19 -16.00
C SER A 590 28.63 -20.22 -16.91
N SER A 591 28.77 -19.92 -18.20
CA SER A 591 27.65 -19.89 -19.15
C SER A 591 27.02 -21.26 -19.43
N MET A 592 27.65 -22.35 -19.00
CA MET A 592 27.14 -23.72 -19.13
C MET A 592 26.33 -24.16 -17.92
N ILE A 593 26.29 -23.36 -16.86
CA ILE A 593 25.53 -23.67 -15.66
C ILE A 593 24.04 -23.58 -16.00
N VAL A 594 23.34 -24.69 -15.76
CA VAL A 594 21.89 -24.79 -15.91
C VAL A 594 21.19 -24.43 -14.60
N ALA A 595 21.71 -24.91 -13.47
CA ALA A 595 21.16 -24.62 -12.15
C ALA A 595 22.22 -24.79 -11.05
N ILE A 596 22.05 -24.07 -9.94
CA ILE A 596 22.85 -24.19 -8.72
C ILE A 596 21.90 -24.38 -7.55
N PHE A 597 22.11 -25.46 -6.79
CA PHE A 597 21.25 -25.87 -5.68
C PHE A 597 21.99 -25.79 -4.35
N ASP A 598 21.35 -25.17 -3.36
CA ASP A 598 21.85 -25.12 -1.98
C ASP A 598 21.38 -26.36 -1.22
N ARG A 599 22.33 -27.19 -0.81
CA ARG A 599 22.06 -28.40 -0.02
C ARG A 599 22.93 -28.44 1.21
N ARG A 600 23.19 -27.27 1.79
CA ARG A 600 23.99 -27.14 3.02
C ARG A 600 23.23 -27.57 4.26
N ARG A 601 21.92 -27.34 4.28
CA ARG A 601 21.05 -27.66 5.42
C ARG A 601 19.82 -28.41 4.94
N GLY A 602 19.30 -29.23 5.84
CA GLY A 602 18.01 -29.86 5.69
C GLY A 602 16.93 -28.83 5.97
N THR A 603 15.71 -29.17 5.63
CA THR A 603 14.58 -28.27 5.83
C THR A 603 14.31 -27.95 7.31
N ASP A 604 14.86 -28.70 8.27
CA ASP A 604 14.90 -28.39 9.72
C ASP A 604 16.07 -27.52 10.14
N GLY A 605 16.78 -26.95 9.16
CA GLY A 605 17.93 -26.12 9.40
C GLY A 605 19.12 -26.89 9.97
N THR A 606 18.96 -28.19 10.21
CA THR A 606 20.07 -29.04 10.62
C THR A 606 21.03 -29.15 9.44
N VAL A 607 22.32 -29.14 9.74
CA VAL A 607 23.33 -29.43 8.72
C VAL A 607 23.08 -30.85 8.24
N LEU A 608 22.91 -31.04 6.93
CA LEU A 608 22.73 -32.38 6.37
C LEU A 608 23.94 -33.25 6.70
N ASP A 609 23.75 -34.57 6.78
CA ASP A 609 24.87 -35.53 6.91
C ASP A 609 25.92 -35.32 5.79
N GLU A 610 25.47 -34.83 4.63
CA GLU A 610 26.29 -34.48 3.48
C GLU A 610 25.95 -33.06 2.96
N PRO A 611 26.38 -32.00 3.67
CA PRO A 611 26.07 -30.64 3.28
C PRO A 611 26.87 -30.30 2.02
N ARG A 612 26.21 -29.79 0.98
CA ARG A 612 26.85 -29.53 -0.31
C ARG A 612 26.20 -28.40 -1.09
N ILE A 613 26.93 -27.87 -2.06
CA ILE A 613 26.38 -27.07 -3.16
C ILE A 613 26.42 -27.94 -4.41
N GLN A 614 25.33 -28.03 -5.16
CA GLN A 614 25.27 -28.81 -6.40
C GLN A 614 25.14 -27.90 -7.61
N VAL A 615 25.96 -28.13 -8.62
CA VAL A 615 26.00 -27.37 -9.88
C VAL A 615 25.65 -28.32 -11.01
N ASN A 616 24.53 -28.05 -11.68
CA ASN A 616 24.06 -28.83 -12.82
C ASN A 616 24.45 -28.14 -14.12
N TYR A 617 25.02 -28.91 -15.04
CA TYR A 617 25.35 -28.49 -16.41
C TYR A 617 24.47 -29.22 -17.44
N GLY A 618 23.66 -30.19 -17.00
CA GLY A 618 22.60 -30.84 -17.77
C GLY A 618 21.21 -30.35 -17.36
N ALA A 619 20.23 -30.58 -18.24
CA ALA A 619 18.82 -30.23 -17.99
C ALA A 619 18.14 -31.13 -16.95
N ASP A 620 18.73 -32.29 -16.66
CA ASP A 620 18.29 -33.27 -15.67
C ASP A 620 19.45 -33.66 -14.74
N ASP A 621 19.16 -34.47 -13.73
CA ASP A 621 20.14 -35.01 -12.78
C ASP A 621 20.98 -36.18 -13.33
N ASP A 622 20.65 -36.64 -14.55
CA ASP A 622 21.38 -37.66 -15.31
C ASP A 622 22.55 -37.08 -16.11
N GLY A 623 22.51 -35.78 -16.41
CA GLY A 623 23.56 -35.01 -17.04
C GLY A 623 24.80 -34.74 -16.16
N PRO A 624 25.72 -33.88 -16.64
CA PRO A 624 26.93 -33.53 -15.88
C PRO A 624 26.61 -32.66 -14.67
N VAL A 625 27.12 -33.07 -13.51
CA VAL A 625 26.90 -32.45 -12.21
C VAL A 625 28.23 -32.36 -11.45
N ILE A 626 28.48 -31.21 -10.81
CA ILE A 626 29.56 -31.03 -9.84
C ILE A 626 28.96 -30.74 -8.47
N MET A 627 29.40 -31.45 -7.43
CA MET A 627 28.99 -31.25 -6.05
C MET A 627 30.16 -30.82 -5.19
N LEU A 628 30.01 -29.71 -4.47
CA LEU A 628 30.97 -29.18 -3.51
C LEU A 628 30.51 -29.57 -2.11
N PHE A 629 31.08 -30.63 -1.52
CA PHE A 629 30.74 -31.06 -0.17
C PHE A 629 31.48 -30.22 0.86
N LEU A 630 30.74 -29.69 1.82
CA LEU A 630 31.25 -28.80 2.85
C LEU A 630 31.53 -29.55 4.17
N ASN A 631 32.32 -28.93 5.04
CA ASN A 631 32.44 -29.34 6.42
C ASN A 631 31.17 -29.00 7.23
N GLU A 632 31.11 -29.46 8.48
CA GLU A 632 29.95 -29.22 9.37
C GLU A 632 29.69 -27.73 9.62
N ASN A 633 30.74 -26.89 9.57
CA ASN A 633 30.64 -25.45 9.75
C ASN A 633 30.22 -24.69 8.47
N LEU A 634 30.08 -25.39 7.35
CA LEU A 634 29.70 -24.82 6.04
C LEU A 634 30.66 -23.77 5.47
N ASP A 635 31.89 -23.65 6.02
CA ASP A 635 32.85 -22.60 5.71
C ASP A 635 33.98 -23.06 4.78
N SER A 636 34.09 -24.37 4.52
CA SER A 636 35.16 -24.95 3.70
C SER A 636 34.73 -26.22 2.99
N ILE A 637 35.27 -26.42 1.79
CA ILE A 637 35.03 -27.61 0.96
C ILE A 637 35.93 -28.74 1.45
N LYS A 638 35.33 -29.90 1.80
CA LYS A 638 36.05 -31.12 2.19
C LYS A 638 36.25 -32.10 1.03
N MET A 639 35.32 -32.12 0.08
CA MET A 639 35.32 -33.06 -1.04
C MET A 639 34.59 -32.44 -2.25
N ILE A 640 35.07 -32.73 -3.45
CA ILE A 640 34.42 -32.32 -4.69
C ILE A 640 34.13 -33.58 -5.51
N ARG A 641 32.90 -33.72 -5.99
CA ARG A 641 32.47 -34.84 -6.84
C ARG A 641 32.05 -34.34 -8.20
N TYR A 642 32.55 -34.97 -9.24
CA TYR A 642 31.98 -34.90 -10.58
C TYR A 642 31.17 -36.16 -10.86
N ARG A 643 29.98 -36.02 -11.42
CA ARG A 643 29.11 -37.13 -11.81
C ARG A 643 28.47 -36.85 -13.17
N HIS A 644 28.40 -37.86 -14.02
CA HIS A 644 27.64 -37.86 -15.27
C HIS A 644 27.03 -39.25 -15.46
N ILE A 645 25.76 -39.40 -15.12
CA ILE A 645 25.08 -40.72 -15.07
C ILE A 645 24.98 -41.32 -16.47
N ASN A 646 24.65 -40.49 -17.47
CA ASN A 646 24.55 -40.92 -18.87
C ASN A 646 25.84 -41.53 -19.43
N GLU A 647 26.99 -41.24 -18.83
CA GLU A 647 28.30 -41.77 -19.23
C GLU A 647 28.90 -42.76 -18.21
N ASP A 648 28.14 -43.14 -17.17
CA ASP A 648 28.59 -43.99 -16.05
C ASP A 648 29.89 -43.45 -15.41
N MET A 649 29.99 -42.13 -15.28
CA MET A 649 31.17 -41.45 -14.74
C MET A 649 30.89 -40.86 -13.36
N GLN A 650 31.74 -41.22 -12.39
CA GLN A 650 31.81 -40.55 -11.09
C GLN A 650 33.26 -40.46 -10.64
N VAL A 651 33.69 -39.26 -10.27
CA VAL A 651 35.04 -38.98 -9.74
C VAL A 651 34.91 -38.19 -8.46
N ASP A 652 35.43 -38.74 -7.37
CA ASP A 652 35.43 -38.13 -6.04
C ASP A 652 36.86 -37.71 -5.69
N VAL A 653 37.05 -36.45 -5.31
CA VAL A 653 38.35 -35.92 -4.88
C VAL A 653 38.27 -35.26 -3.52
N THR A 654 39.19 -35.63 -2.63
CA THR A 654 39.31 -35.01 -1.30
C THR A 654 40.17 -33.76 -1.39
N VAL A 655 39.73 -32.68 -0.75
CA VAL A 655 40.49 -31.42 -0.67
C VAL A 655 41.54 -31.53 0.43
N GLY A 656 42.81 -31.24 0.12
CA GLY A 656 43.89 -31.19 1.10
C GLY A 656 43.82 -29.92 1.95
N THR A 657 44.17 -30.00 3.24
CA THR A 657 44.25 -28.82 4.11
C THR A 657 45.30 -27.82 3.58
N PRO A 658 45.03 -26.50 3.58
CA PRO A 658 46.02 -25.53 3.16
C PRO A 658 47.22 -25.61 4.10
N THR A 659 48.38 -26.04 3.59
CA THR A 659 49.64 -25.87 4.29
C THR A 659 49.90 -24.38 4.44
N GLY A 660 49.60 -23.84 5.63
CA GLY A 660 49.78 -22.44 5.98
C GLY A 660 51.21 -21.96 5.74
N GLY A 661 51.37 -21.02 4.82
CA GLY A 661 52.55 -20.18 4.72
C GLY A 661 52.55 -19.18 5.88
N SER A 662 53.29 -19.50 6.93
CA SER A 662 53.80 -18.49 7.87
C SER A 662 54.96 -17.75 7.20
N GLY A 663 54.80 -16.43 7.03
CA GLY A 663 55.86 -15.47 6.69
C GLY A 663 55.28 -14.07 6.93
N GLY A 664 55.88 -13.17 7.72
CA GLY A 664 57.32 -12.91 7.79
C GLY A 664 57.64 -11.82 6.79
#